data_AF-A0A2T4GJT5-F1
#
_entry.id   AF-A0A2T4GJT5-F1
#
_cell.length_a   1.000
_cell.length_b   1.000
_cell.length_c   1.000
_cell.angle_alpha   90.00
_cell.angle_beta   90.00
_cell.angle_gamma   90.00
#
_symmetry.space_group_name_H-M   'P 1'
#
loop_
_entity.id
_entity.type
_entity.pdbx_description
1 polymer ?
#
loop_
_entity_poly.entity_id
_entity_poly.type
_entity_poly.pdbx_seq_one_letter_code
_entity_poly.pdbx_strand_id
1 'polypeptide(L)'
;MATPTDDTPAIQDKENIKNEDAEYLGPPPALPASLQGLAKPGSRRKPKTLAHRGPTALPKNRGTGFEEFFADPPMSPDEAKEEKDEIYAPDVPFAERMQACIQRFRSRRRLQGARILYFDEYLFLGGVDCQPNNFGGLSQKELKELTPAERRDATAKDVIWASSAAGDKFYNGDEENWTVDFAGVAAGFFSVTLVHLTSSEQKRMLEGISTVENFLRYVLQHSVCPEYEDDVKAAIEVCKVAAEEWPMFQELCAALPGQFNLAAAELYCPEETTKQSWSFLDFKRPKDFDPISVFFTAFALMDEPELFERLATKQPTVTREFKCTLELVQTFRPSDDIIKRVKSLVIADKAAYHVPVGKATFKQGVIEDDWEKPPTSWPIDEETMTLFFDDHLLARMWPGMKIEANICELNAGLRFITSIENIVPSFYVFLPQEMMRHYKEPKENDRPAPSPTITATNRVVTLRPLCEWRFQTSQASPVIVKLLSGTAEKDGVELGPKNAYTFAGVKSKILTWHGCELEIDGRCDAESVAEYANLTDNPANTHMNLHGQLNDMRQAAAREGREGPRVLIVGPADVGKTTLARTLTSYATRQGYQPLVVNANPREGLLSLPGTLSASVLATILDPEAVDGWGSTPTSGPSSVPVKLPLVFYYGQTSPDQDPDFYRELTSKLAGSVSARLSEDQDVKSSGVIIDGMGLTEQSKDGHELVAHIVDEFSVNVIIVVGSPAISSELSRRFGTERTSLGEPISVVPIDKSDGVVVRDEAFLQHVREAAIKEYFYGDSRRTLSPLIQQVDFDNVIVYHTSDEHSYPDQGITREDPCTPMQHWTLAVMNAAPKDAPDVVRAASVMGFLYVSDVDEERRKIKLLAPENNLI
;
A
#
# COMPACT_ATOMS: atom_id res chain seq x y z
N MET A 1 -51.27 14.73 48.37
CA MET A 1 -51.98 15.22 47.17
C MET A 1 -51.84 14.16 46.10
N ALA A 2 -52.92 13.91 45.39
CA ALA A 2 -53.24 12.64 44.73
C ALA A 2 -52.41 12.30 43.48
N THR A 3 -52.51 11.02 43.14
CA THR A 3 -51.92 10.17 42.09
C THR A 3 -52.21 10.57 40.63
N PRO A 4 -51.49 9.94 39.67
CA PRO A 4 -51.64 10.13 38.22
C PRO A 4 -52.58 9.10 37.56
N THR A 5 -53.06 9.43 36.36
CA THR A 5 -53.70 8.57 35.32
C THR A 5 -53.63 9.32 33.98
N ASP A 6 -53.77 8.77 32.79
CA ASP A 6 -53.39 7.53 32.09
C ASP A 6 -53.86 7.75 30.62
N ASP A 7 -53.21 7.06 29.68
CA ASP A 7 -53.67 6.63 28.34
C ASP A 7 -54.07 7.56 27.15
N THR A 8 -53.28 7.38 26.05
CA THR A 8 -53.53 7.21 24.57
C THR A 8 -54.85 7.67 23.89
N PRO A 9 -54.95 7.95 22.54
CA PRO A 9 -54.32 7.23 21.39
C PRO A 9 -53.98 8.07 20.12
N ALA A 10 -53.70 7.35 19.02
CA ALA A 10 -53.11 7.71 17.73
C ALA A 10 -54.03 8.29 16.62
N ILE A 11 -53.41 8.57 15.45
CA ILE A 11 -53.88 8.41 14.04
C ILE A 11 -53.99 9.68 13.15
N GLN A 12 -53.33 9.58 11.97
CA GLN A 12 -53.58 10.11 10.61
C GLN A 12 -53.10 11.49 10.09
N ASP A 13 -52.48 11.35 8.91
CA ASP A 13 -52.55 12.13 7.66
C ASP A 13 -52.09 13.59 7.61
N LYS A 14 -51.08 13.85 6.77
CA LYS A 14 -50.87 15.17 6.17
C LYS A 14 -50.63 15.08 4.66
N GLU A 15 -51.58 15.70 3.97
CA GLU A 15 -51.64 15.99 2.55
C GLU A 15 -50.60 17.02 2.07
N ASN A 16 -50.41 16.95 0.75
CA ASN A 16 -49.73 17.90 -0.14
C ASN A 16 -49.95 19.39 0.16
N ILE A 17 -48.87 20.17 0.09
CA ILE A 17 -48.93 21.61 -0.18
C ILE A 17 -48.17 21.90 -1.48
N LYS A 18 -48.90 22.44 -2.45
CA LYS A 18 -48.41 23.09 -3.67
C LYS A 18 -47.92 24.50 -3.31
N ASN A 19 -46.81 24.93 -3.93
CA ASN A 19 -46.48 26.35 -4.08
C ASN A 19 -46.60 26.73 -5.55
N GLU A 20 -47.49 27.68 -5.82
CA GLU A 20 -47.58 28.49 -7.02
C GLU A 20 -46.70 29.74 -6.82
N ASP A 21 -45.96 30.14 -7.86
CA ASP A 21 -45.69 31.54 -8.26
C ASP A 21 -44.74 31.50 -9.47
N ALA A 22 -45.30 31.71 -10.67
CA ALA A 22 -44.55 31.89 -11.90
C ALA A 22 -45.12 33.11 -12.65
N GLU A 23 -44.28 34.15 -12.79
CA GLU A 23 -44.58 35.36 -13.56
C GLU A 23 -44.64 35.10 -15.07
N TYR A 24 -45.60 35.77 -15.71
CA TYR A 24 -45.95 35.67 -17.12
C TYR A 24 -45.10 36.63 -17.97
N LEU A 25 -44.21 36.10 -18.82
CA LEU A 25 -43.55 36.85 -19.90
C LEU A 25 -44.15 36.40 -21.24
N GLY A 26 -44.61 37.38 -22.04
CA GLY A 26 -45.32 37.19 -23.30
C GLY A 26 -44.53 36.48 -24.41
N PRO A 27 -45.16 36.23 -25.57
CA PRO A 27 -44.59 35.38 -26.61
C PRO A 27 -43.43 36.07 -27.35
N PRO A 28 -42.35 35.34 -27.71
CA PRO A 28 -41.25 35.88 -28.48
C PRO A 28 -41.62 36.14 -29.96
N PRO A 29 -40.91 37.03 -30.67
CA PRO A 29 -41.20 37.43 -32.04
C PRO A 29 -40.95 36.31 -33.06
N ALA A 30 -41.74 36.30 -34.14
CA ALA A 30 -41.66 35.31 -35.22
C ALA A 30 -40.40 35.49 -36.09
N LEU A 31 -39.76 34.36 -36.43
CA LEU A 31 -38.63 34.28 -37.36
C LEU A 31 -39.09 34.47 -38.83
N PRO A 32 -38.20 34.95 -39.74
CA PRO A 32 -38.51 35.18 -41.15
C PRO A 32 -38.88 33.90 -41.92
N ALA A 33 -39.72 34.05 -42.95
CA ALA A 33 -40.29 32.96 -43.76
C ALA A 33 -39.28 32.14 -44.61
N SER A 34 -37.96 32.36 -44.48
CA SER A 34 -36.92 31.66 -45.23
C SER A 34 -36.27 30.48 -44.50
N LEU A 35 -36.70 30.13 -43.28
CA LEU A 35 -36.15 29.02 -42.48
C LEU A 35 -37.18 27.97 -42.01
N GLN A 36 -38.36 27.91 -42.64
CA GLN A 36 -39.33 26.84 -42.38
C GLN A 36 -39.22 25.73 -43.42
N GLY A 37 -38.30 24.79 -43.17
CA GLY A 37 -38.19 23.57 -43.97
C GLY A 37 -36.90 22.83 -43.72
N LEU A 38 -36.83 22.07 -42.61
CA LEU A 38 -36.12 20.79 -42.43
C LEU A 38 -36.02 20.47 -40.93
N ALA A 39 -37.12 20.03 -40.33
CA ALA A 39 -37.12 19.28 -39.08
C ALA A 39 -38.25 18.25 -39.14
N LYS A 40 -37.91 16.97 -39.31
CA LYS A 40 -38.84 15.88 -39.03
C LYS A 40 -39.05 15.81 -37.51
N PRO A 41 -40.28 15.64 -37.01
CA PRO A 41 -40.51 15.50 -35.58
C PRO A 41 -39.84 14.22 -35.06
N GLY A 42 -39.04 14.38 -34.00
CA GLY A 42 -38.42 13.27 -33.29
C GLY A 42 -39.49 12.32 -32.75
N SER A 43 -39.36 11.02 -33.05
CA SER A 43 -40.23 10.02 -32.45
C SER A 43 -39.99 9.96 -30.94
N ARG A 44 -41.01 10.24 -30.14
CA ARG A 44 -41.05 9.83 -28.73
C ARG A 44 -40.82 8.31 -28.68
N ARG A 45 -39.68 7.88 -28.12
CA ARG A 45 -39.47 6.46 -27.77
C ARG A 45 -40.51 6.09 -26.72
N LYS A 46 -41.44 5.20 -27.07
CA LYS A 46 -42.32 4.53 -26.10
C LYS A 46 -41.46 3.81 -25.05
N PRO A 47 -41.88 3.74 -23.77
CA PRO A 47 -41.23 2.87 -22.82
C PRO A 47 -41.34 1.44 -23.34
N LYS A 48 -40.21 0.74 -23.47
CA LYS A 48 -40.21 -0.68 -23.86
C LYS A 48 -40.98 -1.46 -22.80
N THR A 49 -42.03 -2.17 -23.22
CA THR A 49 -42.83 -3.08 -22.39
C THR A 49 -41.97 -4.26 -21.90
N LEU A 50 -42.36 -4.86 -20.76
CA LEU A 50 -41.70 -6.01 -20.12
C LEU A 50 -41.30 -7.15 -21.07
N ALA A 51 -42.05 -7.33 -22.16
CA ALA A 51 -41.85 -8.38 -23.17
C ALA A 51 -40.46 -8.36 -23.86
N HIS A 52 -39.73 -7.24 -23.86
CA HIS A 52 -38.42 -7.14 -24.53
C HIS A 52 -37.21 -7.50 -23.63
N ARG A 53 -37.43 -7.82 -22.36
CA ARG A 53 -36.34 -8.09 -21.38
C ARG A 53 -36.23 -9.56 -20.98
N GLY A 54 -36.99 -10.45 -21.62
CA GLY A 54 -37.20 -11.81 -21.15
C GLY A 54 -38.29 -11.84 -20.07
N PRO A 55 -39.13 -12.89 -20.00
CA PRO A 55 -40.22 -13.00 -19.01
C PRO A 55 -39.77 -12.91 -17.54
N THR A 56 -38.48 -13.17 -17.27
CA THR A 56 -37.89 -13.34 -15.93
C THR A 56 -37.00 -12.19 -15.48
N ALA A 57 -36.80 -11.14 -16.28
CA ALA A 57 -35.96 -10.00 -15.89
C ALA A 57 -36.61 -9.13 -14.79
N LEU A 58 -35.86 -8.86 -13.72
CA LEU A 58 -36.34 -8.09 -12.57
C LEU A 58 -36.82 -6.67 -12.99
N PRO A 59 -38.06 -6.28 -12.67
CA PRO A 59 -38.56 -4.92 -12.89
C PRO A 59 -37.64 -3.88 -12.22
N LYS A 60 -37.46 -2.70 -12.82
CA LYS A 60 -36.58 -1.63 -12.26
C LYS A 60 -36.83 -1.34 -10.76
N ASN A 61 -38.04 -1.57 -10.27
CA ASN A 61 -38.47 -1.32 -8.89
C ASN A 61 -38.50 -2.55 -7.96
N ARG A 62 -38.02 -3.74 -8.39
CA ARG A 62 -37.80 -4.89 -7.51
C ARG A 62 -36.30 -4.99 -7.16
N GLY A 63 -36.03 -5.64 -6.03
CA GLY A 63 -34.72 -5.81 -5.37
C GLY A 63 -33.56 -6.28 -6.25
N THR A 64 -32.37 -6.40 -5.67
CA THR A 64 -31.12 -6.70 -6.38
C THR A 64 -30.92 -8.19 -6.67
N GLY A 65 -31.66 -9.08 -6.02
CA GLY A 65 -31.47 -10.53 -6.12
C GLY A 65 -30.57 -11.12 -5.03
N PHE A 66 -30.18 -10.30 -4.06
CA PHE A 66 -29.31 -10.63 -2.93
C PHE A 66 -29.98 -10.40 -1.57
N GLU A 67 -31.29 -10.13 -1.55
CA GLU A 67 -32.06 -10.05 -0.31
C GLU A 67 -32.19 -11.43 0.35
N GLU A 68 -32.19 -11.47 1.69
CA GLU A 68 -32.17 -12.69 2.53
C GLU A 68 -33.26 -13.73 2.18
N PHE A 69 -34.41 -13.28 1.66
CA PHE A 69 -35.53 -14.14 1.25
C PHE A 69 -35.83 -14.05 -0.25
N PHE A 70 -34.85 -13.66 -1.06
CA PHE A 70 -35.01 -13.58 -2.49
C PHE A 70 -35.19 -14.98 -3.09
N ALA A 71 -36.31 -15.20 -3.76
CA ALA A 71 -36.58 -16.40 -4.54
C ALA A 71 -36.71 -16.02 -6.01
N ASP A 72 -36.07 -16.80 -6.89
CA ASP A 72 -36.22 -16.61 -8.32
C ASP A 72 -37.69 -16.82 -8.75
N PRO A 73 -38.21 -15.99 -9.67
CA PRO A 73 -39.52 -16.23 -10.26
C PRO A 73 -39.57 -17.63 -10.89
N PRO A 74 -40.70 -18.36 -10.76
CA PRO A 74 -40.83 -19.66 -11.39
C PRO A 74 -40.68 -19.53 -12.91
N MET A 75 -39.84 -20.40 -13.47
CA MET A 75 -39.56 -20.45 -14.90
C MET A 75 -40.77 -20.99 -15.68
N SER A 76 -41.00 -20.48 -16.88
CA SER A 76 -42.05 -21.05 -17.75
C SER A 76 -41.64 -22.45 -18.26
N PRO A 77 -42.60 -23.35 -18.56
CA PRO A 77 -42.29 -24.67 -19.08
C PRO A 77 -41.46 -24.65 -20.38
N ASP A 78 -41.66 -23.64 -21.23
CA ASP A 78 -40.91 -23.49 -22.47
C ASP A 78 -39.46 -23.06 -22.22
N GLU A 79 -39.22 -22.13 -21.30
CA GLU A 79 -37.86 -21.73 -20.88
C GLU A 79 -37.11 -22.88 -20.18
N ALA A 80 -37.81 -23.68 -19.36
CA ALA A 80 -37.21 -24.83 -18.70
C ALA A 80 -36.84 -25.92 -19.70
N LYS A 81 -37.63 -26.06 -20.77
CA LYS A 81 -37.34 -26.96 -21.87
C LYS A 81 -36.16 -26.45 -22.72
N GLU A 82 -36.11 -25.16 -23.04
CA GLU A 82 -34.99 -24.52 -23.75
C GLU A 82 -33.68 -24.67 -22.97
N GLU A 83 -33.68 -24.39 -21.66
CA GLU A 83 -32.50 -24.56 -20.82
C GLU A 83 -32.03 -26.02 -20.79
N LYS A 84 -32.94 -26.98 -20.67
CA LYS A 84 -32.60 -28.40 -20.57
C LYS A 84 -32.18 -29.03 -21.91
N ASP A 85 -32.91 -28.73 -22.98
CA ASP A 85 -32.79 -29.43 -24.26
C ASP A 85 -31.84 -28.71 -25.24
N GLU A 86 -31.54 -27.41 -25.02
CA GLU A 86 -30.71 -26.62 -25.94
C GLU A 86 -29.46 -26.01 -25.27
N ILE A 87 -29.57 -25.38 -24.09
CA ILE A 87 -28.48 -24.55 -23.52
C ILE A 87 -27.57 -25.32 -22.58
N TYR A 88 -28.16 -26.14 -21.71
CA TYR A 88 -27.47 -26.99 -20.75
C TYR A 88 -27.58 -28.47 -21.13
N ALA A 89 -27.87 -28.75 -22.40
CA ALA A 89 -27.96 -30.11 -22.89
C ALA A 89 -26.60 -30.84 -22.70
N PRO A 90 -26.60 -32.13 -22.33
CA PRO A 90 -25.36 -32.87 -22.03
C PRO A 90 -24.32 -32.89 -23.17
N ASP A 91 -24.78 -32.75 -24.42
CA ASP A 91 -23.97 -32.72 -25.64
C ASP A 91 -23.35 -31.34 -25.95
N VAL A 92 -23.78 -30.28 -25.26
CA VAL A 92 -23.11 -28.96 -25.31
C VAL A 92 -21.83 -29.00 -24.46
N PRO A 93 -20.68 -28.49 -24.93
CA PRO A 93 -19.45 -28.47 -24.14
C PRO A 93 -19.60 -27.73 -22.79
N PHE A 94 -18.93 -28.21 -21.75
CA PHE A 94 -18.98 -27.62 -20.40
C PHE A 94 -18.67 -26.11 -20.39
N ALA A 95 -17.64 -25.68 -21.12
CA ALA A 95 -17.25 -24.28 -21.22
C ALA A 95 -18.39 -23.39 -21.75
N GLU A 96 -19.09 -23.86 -22.79
CA GLU A 96 -20.23 -23.14 -23.38
C GLU A 96 -21.43 -23.06 -22.40
N ARG A 97 -21.73 -24.18 -21.71
CA ARG A 97 -22.77 -24.21 -20.67
C ARG A 97 -22.48 -23.21 -19.55
N MET A 98 -21.24 -23.20 -19.06
CA MET A 98 -20.82 -22.32 -17.96
C MET A 98 -20.80 -20.84 -18.38
N GLN A 99 -20.29 -20.53 -19.57
CA GLN A 99 -20.33 -19.17 -20.11
C GLN A 99 -21.77 -18.66 -20.24
N ALA A 100 -22.68 -19.47 -20.78
CA ALA A 100 -24.10 -19.13 -20.87
C ALA A 100 -24.74 -18.93 -19.48
N CYS A 101 -24.36 -19.75 -18.49
CA CYS A 101 -24.78 -19.60 -17.09
C CYS A 101 -24.34 -18.27 -16.49
N ILE A 102 -23.06 -17.90 -16.59
CA ILE A 102 -22.52 -16.65 -16.02
C ILE A 102 -23.24 -15.44 -16.62
N GLN A 103 -23.41 -15.42 -17.93
CA GLN A 103 -24.12 -14.34 -18.62
C GLN A 103 -25.58 -14.23 -18.17
N ARG A 104 -26.28 -15.37 -18.06
CA ARG A 104 -27.66 -15.41 -17.56
C ARG A 104 -27.74 -14.95 -16.12
N PHE A 105 -26.82 -15.38 -15.26
CA PHE A 105 -26.73 -14.93 -13.86
C PHE A 105 -26.55 -13.41 -13.75
N ARG A 106 -25.56 -12.83 -14.46
CA ARG A 106 -25.35 -11.37 -14.53
C ARG A 106 -26.58 -10.61 -15.06
N SER A 107 -27.36 -11.22 -15.94
CA SER A 107 -28.59 -10.60 -16.47
C SER A 107 -29.76 -10.64 -15.48
N ARG A 108 -29.82 -11.69 -14.64
CA ARG A 108 -30.89 -11.93 -13.67
C ARG A 108 -30.61 -11.28 -12.31
N ARG A 109 -29.34 -11.11 -11.94
CA ARG A 109 -28.90 -10.45 -10.71
C ARG A 109 -28.45 -9.02 -10.99
N ARG A 110 -28.74 -8.10 -10.07
CA ARG A 110 -28.15 -6.75 -10.12
C ARG A 110 -26.93 -6.71 -9.22
N LEU A 111 -25.79 -7.12 -9.77
CA LEU A 111 -24.50 -6.86 -9.15
C LEU A 111 -24.30 -5.33 -9.09
N GLN A 112 -24.18 -4.77 -7.89
CA GLN A 112 -24.00 -3.35 -7.63
C GLN A 112 -22.83 -3.16 -6.66
N GLY A 113 -22.10 -2.06 -6.78
CA GLY A 113 -20.97 -1.75 -5.90
C GLY A 113 -19.90 -2.85 -5.93
N ALA A 114 -19.42 -3.26 -4.75
CA ALA A 114 -18.32 -4.20 -4.59
C ALA A 114 -18.62 -5.62 -5.07
N ARG A 115 -19.90 -6.03 -5.17
CA ARG A 115 -20.28 -7.38 -5.66
C ARG A 115 -19.87 -7.65 -7.10
N ILE A 116 -19.74 -6.60 -7.92
CA ILE A 116 -19.23 -6.75 -9.29
C ILE A 116 -17.78 -7.24 -9.20
N LEU A 117 -16.96 -6.54 -8.43
CA LEU A 117 -15.56 -6.89 -8.22
C LEU A 117 -15.40 -8.28 -7.60
N TYR A 118 -16.15 -8.60 -6.53
CA TYR A 118 -16.06 -9.92 -5.90
C TYR A 118 -16.39 -11.06 -6.87
N PHE A 119 -17.40 -10.87 -7.71
CA PHE A 119 -17.80 -11.89 -8.66
C PHE A 119 -16.79 -12.02 -9.81
N ASP A 120 -16.31 -10.90 -10.36
CA ASP A 120 -15.30 -10.89 -11.42
C ASP A 120 -14.00 -11.58 -10.95
N GLU A 121 -13.60 -11.33 -9.70
CA GLU A 121 -12.39 -11.90 -9.09
C GLU A 121 -12.52 -13.38 -8.76
N TYR A 122 -13.69 -13.83 -8.29
CA TYR A 122 -13.99 -15.26 -8.14
C TYR A 122 -13.94 -15.99 -9.49
N LEU A 123 -14.51 -15.39 -10.54
CA LEU A 123 -14.50 -15.96 -11.90
C LEU A 123 -13.08 -16.02 -12.48
N PHE A 124 -12.26 -14.99 -12.28
CA PHE A 124 -10.85 -14.98 -12.68
C PHE A 124 -10.06 -16.14 -12.07
N LEU A 125 -10.20 -16.38 -10.76
CA LEU A 125 -9.54 -17.52 -10.09
C LEU A 125 -10.01 -18.87 -10.63
N GLY A 126 -11.27 -18.96 -11.06
CA GLY A 126 -11.82 -20.11 -11.77
C GLY A 126 -11.37 -20.23 -13.23
N GLY A 127 -10.44 -19.40 -13.70
CA GLY A 127 -9.93 -19.43 -15.07
C GLY A 127 -10.83 -18.76 -16.11
N VAL A 128 -11.81 -17.96 -15.69
CA VAL A 128 -12.70 -17.24 -16.62
C VAL A 128 -12.12 -15.87 -16.93
N ASP A 129 -11.87 -15.59 -18.20
CA ASP A 129 -11.42 -14.27 -18.63
C ASP A 129 -12.59 -13.29 -18.59
N CYS A 130 -12.52 -12.33 -17.67
CA CYS A 130 -13.53 -11.27 -17.50
C CYS A 130 -13.10 -9.94 -18.17
N GLN A 131 -12.00 -9.92 -18.93
CA GLN A 131 -11.51 -8.71 -19.59
C GLN A 131 -12.47 -8.25 -20.71
N PRO A 132 -12.62 -6.93 -20.93
CA PRO A 132 -13.38 -6.44 -22.08
C PRO A 132 -12.70 -6.87 -23.39
N ASN A 133 -13.44 -7.53 -24.28
CA ASN A 133 -12.98 -7.83 -25.64
C ASN A 133 -12.51 -6.55 -26.36
N ASN A 134 -11.20 -6.34 -26.43
CA ASN A 134 -10.58 -5.17 -27.09
C ASN A 134 -10.54 -5.30 -28.63
N PHE A 135 -10.87 -6.48 -29.18
CA PHE A 135 -10.88 -6.75 -30.62
C PHE A 135 -12.18 -7.46 -31.05
N GLY A 136 -13.26 -6.71 -31.19
CA GLY A 136 -14.54 -7.28 -31.67
C GLY A 136 -15.73 -6.33 -31.56
N GLY A 137 -15.56 -5.04 -31.85
CA GLY A 137 -16.65 -4.07 -31.77
C GLY A 137 -17.60 -4.17 -32.97
N LEU A 138 -18.61 -5.05 -32.91
CA LEU A 138 -19.77 -4.94 -33.81
C LEU A 138 -20.43 -3.57 -33.63
N SER A 139 -20.72 -2.88 -34.73
CA SER A 139 -21.36 -1.58 -34.71
C SER A 139 -22.76 -1.65 -34.07
N GLN A 140 -23.27 -0.53 -33.54
CA GLN A 140 -24.65 -0.45 -33.03
C GLN A 140 -25.73 -0.81 -34.07
N LYS A 141 -25.37 -0.86 -35.35
CA LYS A 141 -26.24 -1.27 -36.45
C LYS A 141 -26.28 -2.79 -36.56
N GLU A 142 -25.12 -3.44 -36.54
CA GLU A 142 -24.99 -4.90 -36.59
C GLU A 142 -25.57 -5.56 -35.32
N LEU A 143 -25.32 -4.98 -34.14
CA LEU A 143 -25.93 -5.41 -32.87
C LEU A 143 -27.47 -5.29 -32.85
N LYS A 144 -28.10 -4.55 -33.77
CA LYS A 144 -29.57 -4.47 -33.86
C LYS A 144 -30.19 -5.54 -34.74
N GLU A 145 -29.39 -6.15 -35.61
CA GLU A 145 -29.82 -7.17 -36.58
C GLU A 145 -29.71 -8.58 -36.02
N LEU A 146 -28.86 -8.78 -35.01
CA LEU A 146 -28.73 -10.04 -34.26
C LEU A 146 -29.96 -10.34 -33.37
N THR A 147 -30.26 -11.61 -33.12
CA THR A 147 -31.25 -12.05 -32.12
C THR A 147 -30.80 -11.66 -30.70
N PRO A 148 -31.70 -11.65 -29.70
CA PRO A 148 -31.29 -11.41 -28.31
C PRO A 148 -30.23 -12.40 -27.79
N ALA A 149 -30.19 -13.63 -28.30
CA ALA A 149 -29.16 -14.62 -27.96
C ALA A 149 -27.81 -14.27 -28.62
N GLU A 150 -27.80 -14.02 -29.92
CA GLU A 150 -26.59 -13.64 -30.67
C GLU A 150 -25.99 -12.29 -30.21
N ARG A 151 -26.83 -11.34 -29.76
CA ARG A 151 -26.32 -10.08 -29.16
C ARG A 151 -25.65 -10.30 -27.81
N ARG A 152 -26.18 -11.23 -27.00
CA ARG A 152 -25.59 -11.55 -25.69
C ARG A 152 -24.24 -12.21 -25.90
N ASP A 153 -24.16 -13.13 -26.86
CA ASP A 153 -22.92 -13.80 -27.23
C ASP A 153 -21.88 -12.80 -27.79
N ALA A 154 -22.30 -11.91 -28.71
CA ALA A 154 -21.46 -10.85 -29.26
C ALA A 154 -21.01 -9.75 -28.26
N THR A 155 -21.60 -9.71 -27.06
CA THR A 155 -21.24 -8.73 -26.00
C THR A 155 -20.76 -9.42 -24.72
N ALA A 156 -20.54 -10.73 -24.79
CA ALA A 156 -20.01 -11.54 -23.71
C ALA A 156 -18.64 -10.99 -23.27
N LYS A 157 -18.51 -10.76 -21.97
CA LYS A 157 -17.25 -10.35 -21.33
C LYS A 157 -16.57 -11.48 -20.59
N ASP A 158 -17.31 -12.55 -20.30
CA ASP A 158 -16.87 -13.70 -19.54
C ASP A 158 -16.61 -14.84 -20.55
N VAL A 159 -15.33 -15.11 -20.84
CA VAL A 159 -14.91 -16.12 -21.83
C VAL A 159 -14.23 -17.28 -21.12
N ILE A 160 -14.69 -18.49 -21.44
CA ILE A 160 -14.01 -19.74 -21.07
C ILE A 160 -13.41 -20.29 -22.36
N TRP A 161 -12.09 -20.17 -22.51
CA TRP A 161 -11.36 -20.63 -23.69
C TRP A 161 -11.48 -22.15 -23.86
N ALA A 162 -11.89 -22.60 -25.05
CA ALA A 162 -12.08 -24.02 -25.37
C ALA A 162 -10.94 -24.62 -26.23
N SER A 163 -9.95 -23.80 -26.62
CA SER A 163 -8.80 -24.21 -27.42
C SER A 163 -7.55 -23.40 -27.06
N SER A 164 -6.36 -23.97 -27.29
CA SER A 164 -5.05 -23.37 -26.98
C SER A 164 -4.78 -22.03 -27.68
N ALA A 165 -5.45 -21.75 -28.80
CA ALA A 165 -5.11 -20.63 -29.68
C ALA A 165 -5.36 -19.22 -29.09
N ALA A 166 -6.00 -19.09 -27.92
CA ALA A 166 -6.32 -17.79 -27.33
C ALA A 166 -6.33 -17.73 -25.79
N GLY A 167 -5.90 -18.80 -25.10
CA GLY A 167 -6.07 -18.96 -23.64
C GLY A 167 -4.82 -19.36 -22.85
N ASP A 168 -3.65 -19.47 -23.47
CA ASP A 168 -2.41 -19.99 -22.85
C ASP A 168 -1.99 -19.26 -21.56
N LYS A 169 -2.48 -18.03 -21.35
CA LYS A 169 -2.34 -17.27 -20.10
C LYS A 169 -2.97 -17.97 -18.89
N PHE A 170 -4.07 -18.71 -19.08
CA PHE A 170 -4.86 -19.28 -17.98
C PHE A 170 -4.74 -20.80 -17.94
N TYR A 171 -4.79 -21.46 -19.10
CA TYR A 171 -4.62 -22.91 -19.24
C TYR A 171 -4.39 -23.29 -20.70
N ASN A 172 -3.69 -24.42 -20.95
CA ASN A 172 -3.57 -24.98 -22.29
C ASN A 172 -4.86 -25.73 -22.64
N GLY A 173 -5.60 -25.23 -23.63
CA GLY A 173 -6.90 -25.77 -24.04
C GLY A 173 -6.86 -27.10 -24.81
N ASP A 174 -5.68 -27.61 -25.17
CA ASP A 174 -5.55 -28.77 -26.07
C ASP A 174 -5.27 -30.11 -25.37
N GLU A 175 -4.83 -30.16 -24.10
CA GLU A 175 -4.50 -31.41 -23.41
C GLU A 175 -4.70 -31.39 -21.87
N GLU A 176 -5.42 -32.41 -21.37
CA GLU A 176 -5.38 -33.13 -20.06
C GLU A 176 -5.00 -32.46 -18.72
N ASN A 177 -4.75 -31.15 -18.62
CA ASN A 177 -4.09 -30.54 -17.45
C ASN A 177 -4.90 -29.49 -16.68
N TRP A 178 -6.20 -29.34 -16.94
CA TRP A 178 -7.07 -28.49 -16.11
C TRP A 178 -8.20 -29.30 -15.50
N THR A 179 -8.55 -28.98 -14.27
CA THR A 179 -9.60 -29.67 -13.50
C THR A 179 -10.67 -28.65 -13.14
N VAL A 180 -11.94 -29.08 -13.17
CA VAL A 180 -13.06 -28.29 -12.67
C VAL A 180 -13.15 -28.54 -11.17
N ASP A 181 -12.88 -27.51 -10.37
CA ASP A 181 -12.86 -27.57 -8.90
C ASP A 181 -13.54 -26.32 -8.32
N PHE A 182 -14.87 -26.32 -8.29
CA PHE A 182 -15.68 -25.26 -7.70
C PHE A 182 -15.35 -25.08 -6.21
N ALA A 183 -15.12 -26.18 -5.48
CA ALA A 183 -14.87 -26.13 -4.05
C ALA A 183 -13.51 -25.49 -3.75
N GLY A 184 -12.45 -25.90 -4.46
CA GLY A 184 -11.11 -25.33 -4.37
C GLY A 184 -11.06 -23.87 -4.79
N VAL A 185 -11.77 -23.49 -5.88
CA VAL A 185 -11.85 -22.08 -6.32
C VAL A 185 -12.56 -21.21 -5.29
N ALA A 186 -13.68 -21.66 -4.72
CA ALA A 186 -14.39 -20.94 -3.67
C ALA A 186 -13.52 -20.81 -2.40
N ALA A 187 -12.88 -21.90 -1.98
CA ALA A 187 -11.97 -21.91 -0.85
C ALA A 187 -10.81 -20.92 -1.05
N GLY A 188 -10.12 -20.98 -2.19
CA GLY A 188 -9.01 -20.08 -2.50
C GLY A 188 -9.42 -18.61 -2.59
N PHE A 189 -10.56 -18.33 -3.23
CA PHE A 189 -11.11 -16.97 -3.26
C PHE A 189 -11.37 -16.41 -1.85
N PHE A 190 -11.96 -17.20 -0.95
CA PHE A 190 -12.21 -16.77 0.43
C PHE A 190 -10.95 -16.71 1.29
N SER A 191 -9.91 -17.46 0.93
CA SER A 191 -8.66 -17.57 1.69
C SER A 191 -7.74 -16.39 1.49
N VAL A 192 -7.63 -15.89 0.26
CA VAL A 192 -6.61 -14.90 -0.14
C VAL A 192 -7.29 -13.69 -0.75
N THR A 193 -7.84 -13.83 -1.96
CA THR A 193 -8.38 -12.70 -2.74
C THR A 193 -9.43 -11.88 -1.98
N LEU A 194 -10.46 -12.52 -1.42
CA LEU A 194 -11.55 -11.81 -0.75
C LEU A 194 -11.06 -11.12 0.53
N VAL A 195 -10.12 -11.72 1.26
CA VAL A 195 -9.50 -11.12 2.45
C VAL A 195 -8.82 -9.79 2.09
N HIS A 196 -8.07 -9.77 0.98
CA HIS A 196 -7.43 -8.54 0.48
C HIS A 196 -8.44 -7.50 -0.01
N LEU A 197 -9.42 -7.89 -0.83
CA LEU A 197 -10.43 -6.97 -1.38
C LEU A 197 -11.30 -6.29 -0.32
N THR A 198 -11.46 -6.94 0.83
CA THR A 198 -12.30 -6.45 1.92
C THR A 198 -11.50 -5.82 3.04
N SER A 199 -10.15 -5.89 2.99
CA SER A 199 -9.27 -5.57 4.12
C SER A 199 -9.70 -6.30 5.40
N SER A 200 -10.15 -7.54 5.26
CA SER A 200 -10.74 -8.36 6.34
C SER A 200 -12.00 -7.77 7.01
N GLU A 201 -12.68 -6.78 6.44
CA GLU A 201 -13.90 -6.23 7.05
C GLU A 201 -15.03 -7.29 7.05
N GLN A 202 -15.50 -7.68 8.24
CA GLN A 202 -16.49 -8.77 8.43
C GLN A 202 -17.70 -8.64 7.52
N LYS A 203 -18.32 -7.45 7.45
CA LYS A 203 -19.54 -7.22 6.65
C LYS A 203 -19.28 -7.44 5.16
N ARG A 204 -18.12 -6.99 4.66
CA ARG A 204 -17.74 -7.13 3.26
C ARG A 204 -17.31 -8.56 2.91
N MET A 205 -16.65 -9.26 3.82
CA MET A 205 -16.36 -10.70 3.68
C MET A 205 -17.64 -11.50 3.50
N LEU A 206 -18.63 -11.31 4.39
CA LEU A 206 -19.93 -11.97 4.27
C LEU A 206 -20.68 -11.58 2.98
N GLU A 207 -20.54 -10.33 2.53
CA GLU A 207 -21.08 -9.89 1.24
C GLU A 207 -20.43 -10.62 0.05
N GLY A 208 -19.11 -10.79 0.04
CA GLY A 208 -18.38 -11.56 -0.98
C GLY A 208 -18.77 -13.04 -0.98
N ILE A 209 -18.77 -13.68 0.20
CA ILE A 209 -19.18 -15.09 0.37
C ILE A 209 -20.60 -15.30 -0.14
N SER A 210 -21.54 -14.45 0.26
CA SER A 210 -22.94 -14.54 -0.20
C SER A 210 -23.10 -14.37 -1.71
N THR A 211 -22.19 -13.62 -2.36
CA THR A 211 -22.22 -13.40 -3.81
C THR A 211 -21.86 -14.69 -4.55
N VAL A 212 -20.81 -15.39 -4.10
CA VAL A 212 -20.38 -16.68 -4.65
C VAL A 212 -21.42 -17.76 -4.36
N GLU A 213 -21.94 -17.82 -3.12
CA GLU A 213 -22.98 -18.79 -2.75
C GLU A 213 -24.25 -18.64 -3.61
N ASN A 214 -24.69 -17.41 -3.87
CA ASN A 214 -25.85 -17.15 -4.71
C ASN A 214 -25.64 -17.62 -6.16
N PHE A 215 -24.42 -17.46 -6.69
CA PHE A 215 -24.05 -17.97 -8.00
C PHE A 215 -24.03 -19.49 -8.04
N LEU A 216 -23.41 -20.16 -7.07
CA LEU A 216 -23.36 -21.62 -7.01
C LEU A 216 -24.76 -22.24 -6.87
N ARG A 217 -25.64 -21.62 -6.07
CA ARG A 217 -27.05 -22.02 -5.98
C ARG A 217 -27.78 -21.87 -7.31
N TYR A 218 -27.46 -20.83 -8.07
CA TYR A 218 -28.00 -20.63 -9.42
C TYR A 218 -27.51 -21.72 -10.37
N VAL A 219 -26.21 -22.07 -10.36
CA VAL A 219 -25.64 -23.18 -11.14
C VAL A 219 -26.38 -24.50 -10.84
N LEU A 220 -26.60 -24.81 -9.57
CA LEU A 220 -27.29 -26.03 -9.14
C LEU A 220 -28.78 -26.04 -9.52
N GLN A 221 -29.49 -24.93 -9.31
CA GLN A 221 -30.92 -24.80 -9.62
C GLN A 221 -31.22 -25.01 -11.09
N HIS A 222 -30.31 -24.58 -11.97
CA HIS A 222 -30.46 -24.67 -13.42
C HIS A 222 -29.83 -25.93 -14.02
N SER A 223 -29.26 -26.83 -13.20
CA SER A 223 -28.61 -28.07 -13.64
C SER A 223 -27.60 -27.84 -14.76
N VAL A 224 -26.76 -26.81 -14.63
CA VAL A 224 -25.84 -26.34 -15.69
C VAL A 224 -24.76 -27.36 -16.02
N CYS A 225 -24.23 -28.04 -15.00
CA CYS A 225 -23.15 -29.02 -15.11
C CYS A 225 -23.42 -30.22 -14.17
N PRO A 226 -24.39 -31.10 -14.51
CA PRO A 226 -24.77 -32.23 -13.64
C PRO A 226 -23.61 -33.18 -13.37
N GLU A 227 -22.62 -33.25 -14.26
CA GLU A 227 -21.39 -34.03 -14.08
C GLU A 227 -20.49 -33.53 -12.92
N TYR A 228 -20.66 -32.27 -12.48
CA TYR A 228 -19.94 -31.65 -11.36
C TYR A 228 -20.88 -31.26 -10.20
N GLU A 229 -22.09 -31.83 -10.14
CA GLU A 229 -23.11 -31.46 -9.15
C GLU A 229 -22.62 -31.61 -7.70
N ASP A 230 -21.89 -32.68 -7.41
CA ASP A 230 -21.38 -32.94 -6.06
C ASP A 230 -20.30 -31.93 -5.64
N ASP A 231 -19.50 -31.46 -6.58
CA ASP A 231 -18.46 -30.45 -6.33
C ASP A 231 -19.07 -29.04 -6.17
N VAL A 232 -20.09 -28.69 -6.96
CA VAL A 232 -20.88 -27.46 -6.74
C VAL A 232 -21.53 -27.47 -5.35
N LYS A 233 -22.06 -28.61 -4.90
CA LYS A 233 -22.59 -28.75 -3.53
C LYS A 233 -21.48 -28.59 -2.49
N ALA A 234 -20.30 -29.17 -2.71
CA ALA A 234 -19.15 -28.99 -1.83
C ALA A 234 -18.73 -27.52 -1.73
N ALA A 235 -18.71 -26.77 -2.85
CA ALA A 235 -18.43 -25.34 -2.87
C ALA A 235 -19.48 -24.51 -2.09
N ILE A 236 -20.76 -24.89 -2.15
CA ILE A 236 -21.81 -24.28 -1.31
C ILE A 236 -21.56 -24.55 0.18
N GLU A 237 -21.12 -25.76 0.55
CA GLU A 237 -20.72 -26.04 1.93
C GLU A 237 -19.49 -25.22 2.35
N VAL A 238 -18.50 -25.02 1.47
CA VAL A 238 -17.36 -24.11 1.73
C VAL A 238 -17.85 -22.68 2.00
N CYS A 239 -18.84 -22.18 1.24
CA CYS A 239 -19.43 -20.86 1.49
C CYS A 239 -20.06 -20.77 2.88
N LYS A 240 -20.79 -21.81 3.31
CA LYS A 240 -21.41 -21.86 4.65
C LYS A 240 -20.36 -21.90 5.75
N VAL A 241 -19.37 -22.78 5.63
CA VAL A 241 -18.26 -22.88 6.58
C VAL A 241 -17.55 -21.53 6.68
N ALA A 242 -17.24 -20.88 5.55
CA ALA A 242 -16.60 -19.56 5.55
C ALA A 242 -17.47 -18.48 6.21
N ALA A 243 -18.77 -18.45 5.94
CA ALA A 243 -19.68 -17.47 6.53
C ALA A 243 -19.84 -17.64 8.06
N GLU A 244 -19.81 -18.89 8.54
CA GLU A 244 -19.91 -19.22 9.96
C GLU A 244 -18.58 -19.03 10.68
N GLU A 245 -17.49 -19.60 10.16
CA GLU A 245 -16.16 -19.62 10.77
C GLU A 245 -15.53 -18.22 10.81
N TRP A 246 -15.64 -17.42 9.75
CA TRP A 246 -14.90 -16.17 9.61
C TRP A 246 -15.10 -15.19 10.80
N PRO A 247 -16.34 -14.89 11.26
CA PRO A 247 -16.54 -14.07 12.46
C PRO A 247 -15.84 -14.63 13.70
N MET A 248 -15.92 -15.94 13.93
CA MET A 248 -15.27 -16.58 15.09
C MET A 248 -13.75 -16.56 14.97
N PHE A 249 -13.24 -16.74 13.75
CA PHE A 249 -11.82 -16.65 13.44
C PHE A 249 -11.26 -15.26 13.76
N GLN A 250 -11.96 -14.18 13.41
CA GLN A 250 -11.54 -12.82 13.76
C GLN A 250 -11.50 -12.60 15.28
N GLU A 251 -12.53 -13.05 16.00
CA GLU A 251 -12.55 -13.01 17.47
C GLU A 251 -11.42 -13.84 18.08
N LEU A 252 -11.10 -15.00 17.49
CA LEU A 252 -10.00 -15.85 17.91
C LEU A 252 -8.65 -15.14 17.72
N CYS A 253 -8.38 -14.56 16.55
CA CYS A 253 -7.15 -13.82 16.28
C CYS A 253 -6.95 -12.64 17.25
N ALA A 254 -8.02 -11.92 17.60
CA ALA A 254 -7.94 -10.82 18.56
C ALA A 254 -7.71 -11.29 20.01
N ALA A 255 -8.08 -12.53 20.34
CA ALA A 255 -8.03 -13.09 21.69
C ALA A 255 -6.82 -14.01 21.94
N LEU A 256 -6.18 -14.53 20.90
CA LEU A 256 -4.93 -15.30 20.99
C LEU A 256 -3.80 -14.43 21.54
N PRO A 257 -2.89 -14.97 22.37
CA PRO A 257 -2.74 -16.39 22.73
C PRO A 257 -3.62 -16.86 23.90
N GLY A 258 -4.41 -15.96 24.49
CA GLY A 258 -5.14 -16.22 25.73
C GLY A 258 -4.29 -16.02 26.99
N GLN A 259 -4.93 -16.11 28.15
CA GLN A 259 -4.25 -15.88 29.43
C GLN A 259 -3.33 -17.05 29.80
N PHE A 260 -3.69 -18.29 29.43
CA PHE A 260 -2.89 -19.46 29.78
C PHE A 260 -1.53 -19.48 29.07
N ASN A 261 -1.53 -19.39 27.74
CA ASN A 261 -0.28 -19.41 26.96
C ASN A 261 0.58 -18.18 27.26
N LEU A 262 -0.03 -17.00 27.50
CA LEU A 262 0.68 -15.82 27.97
C LEU A 262 1.38 -16.07 29.32
N ALA A 263 0.67 -16.64 30.29
CA ALA A 263 1.23 -16.95 31.60
C ALA A 263 2.39 -17.95 31.51
N ALA A 264 2.22 -19.01 30.70
CA ALA A 264 3.26 -20.01 30.48
C ALA A 264 4.52 -19.39 29.84
N ALA A 265 4.34 -18.52 28.83
CA ALA A 265 5.45 -17.82 28.19
C ALA A 265 6.17 -16.86 29.17
N GLU A 266 5.44 -16.06 29.96
CA GLU A 266 6.05 -15.14 30.95
C GLU A 266 6.80 -15.87 32.07
N LEU A 267 6.41 -17.10 32.42
CA LEU A 267 7.06 -17.87 33.48
C LEU A 267 8.32 -18.63 33.04
N TYR A 268 8.33 -19.11 31.80
CA TYR A 268 9.33 -20.09 31.36
C TYR A 268 10.20 -19.62 30.19
N CYS A 269 9.86 -18.53 29.52
CA CYS A 269 10.65 -17.98 28.41
C CYS A 269 11.35 -16.66 28.79
N PRO A 270 12.50 -16.32 28.17
CA PRO A 270 13.21 -15.06 28.43
C PRO A 270 12.38 -13.79 28.13
N GLU A 271 12.63 -12.69 28.85
CA GLU A 271 11.90 -11.40 28.69
C GLU A 271 11.98 -10.81 27.27
N GLU A 272 13.06 -11.04 26.53
CA GLU A 272 13.21 -10.55 25.15
C GLU A 272 12.25 -11.25 24.19
N THR A 273 11.98 -12.54 24.41
CA THR A 273 11.03 -13.33 23.61
C THR A 273 9.59 -12.89 23.86
N THR A 274 9.21 -12.58 25.10
CA THR A 274 7.81 -12.31 25.48
C THR A 274 7.27 -10.94 25.04
N LYS A 275 8.12 -9.90 24.89
CA LYS A 275 7.69 -8.53 24.52
C LYS A 275 7.42 -8.34 23.02
N GLN A 276 8.03 -9.16 22.15
CA GLN A 276 7.89 -9.04 20.68
C GLN A 276 6.88 -10.04 20.07
N SER A 277 6.69 -11.19 20.73
CA SER A 277 6.06 -12.39 20.13
C SER A 277 4.56 -12.35 19.86
N TRP A 278 3.84 -11.36 20.39
CA TRP A 278 2.38 -11.25 20.25
C TRP A 278 1.93 -9.95 19.58
N SER A 279 2.89 -9.13 19.12
CA SER A 279 2.65 -7.75 18.68
C SER A 279 1.83 -7.60 17.39
N PHE A 280 1.69 -8.67 16.59
CA PHE A 280 0.89 -8.69 15.37
C PHE A 280 -0.58 -9.09 15.60
N LEU A 281 -0.96 -9.47 16.82
CA LEU A 281 -2.33 -9.76 17.22
C LEU A 281 -2.90 -8.56 17.98
N ASP A 282 -4.18 -8.21 17.80
CA ASP A 282 -4.88 -7.14 18.54
C ASP A 282 -5.03 -7.41 20.06
N PHE A 283 -4.32 -8.43 20.56
CA PHE A 283 -4.37 -8.92 21.92
C PHE A 283 -3.77 -7.93 22.91
N LYS A 284 -4.51 -7.67 23.99
CA LYS A 284 -4.11 -6.76 25.05
C LYS A 284 -3.90 -7.51 26.35
N ARG A 285 -2.67 -7.47 26.87
CA ARG A 285 -2.33 -8.01 28.19
C ARG A 285 -3.25 -7.40 29.27
N PRO A 286 -3.90 -8.22 30.14
CA PRO A 286 -4.74 -7.69 31.21
C PRO A 286 -3.95 -6.84 32.22
N LYS A 287 -4.59 -5.80 32.78
CA LYS A 287 -3.92 -4.82 33.68
C LYS A 287 -3.43 -5.43 35.00
N ASP A 288 -4.22 -6.32 35.60
CA ASP A 288 -3.90 -7.00 36.87
C ASP A 288 -3.47 -8.46 36.63
N PHE A 289 -2.74 -8.71 35.55
CA PHE A 289 -2.34 -10.07 35.15
C PHE A 289 -1.20 -10.61 36.03
N ASP A 290 -1.50 -11.69 36.76
CA ASP A 290 -0.53 -12.48 37.54
C ASP A 290 -0.27 -13.82 36.84
N PRO A 291 0.88 -13.98 36.16
CA PRO A 291 1.18 -15.19 35.40
C PRO A 291 1.33 -16.42 36.30
N ILE A 292 1.83 -16.26 37.53
CA ILE A 292 1.98 -17.37 38.49
C ILE A 292 0.60 -17.90 38.85
N SER A 293 -0.30 -17.02 39.27
CA SER A 293 -1.65 -17.40 39.69
C SER A 293 -2.45 -18.04 38.55
N VAL A 294 -2.39 -17.46 37.34
CA VAL A 294 -3.09 -17.99 36.15
C VAL A 294 -2.58 -19.39 35.80
N PHE A 295 -1.27 -19.55 35.66
CA PHE A 295 -0.67 -20.82 35.24
C PHE A 295 -0.91 -21.94 36.25
N PHE A 296 -0.65 -21.69 37.54
CA PHE A 296 -0.80 -22.73 38.56
C PHE A 296 -2.27 -23.04 38.88
N THR A 297 -3.19 -22.10 38.71
CA THR A 297 -4.64 -22.36 38.81
C THR A 297 -5.10 -23.28 37.68
N ALA A 298 -4.75 -22.94 36.43
CA ALA A 298 -5.05 -23.79 35.28
C ALA A 298 -4.47 -25.19 35.51
N PHE A 299 -3.19 -25.26 35.88
CA PHE A 299 -2.50 -26.50 36.20
C PHE A 299 -3.21 -27.37 37.25
N ALA A 300 -3.64 -26.79 38.36
CA ALA A 300 -4.27 -27.53 39.44
C ALA A 300 -5.69 -28.03 39.13
N LEU A 301 -6.35 -27.42 38.14
CA LEU A 301 -7.75 -27.69 37.80
C LEU A 301 -7.94 -28.32 36.42
N MET A 302 -6.87 -28.46 35.63
CA MET A 302 -6.87 -29.19 34.36
C MET A 302 -7.16 -30.68 34.61
N ASP A 303 -7.96 -31.29 33.73
CA ASP A 303 -8.34 -32.71 33.80
C ASP A 303 -7.24 -33.63 33.26
N GLU A 304 -6.02 -33.48 33.78
CA GLU A 304 -4.81 -34.15 33.30
C GLU A 304 -4.00 -34.71 34.49
N PRO A 305 -4.43 -35.82 35.12
CA PRO A 305 -3.86 -36.31 36.38
C PRO A 305 -2.39 -36.74 36.25
N GLU A 306 -2.01 -37.34 35.12
CA GLU A 306 -0.61 -37.76 34.87
C GLU A 306 0.32 -36.56 34.63
N LEU A 307 -0.20 -35.51 33.99
CA LEU A 307 0.55 -34.26 33.81
C LEU A 307 0.68 -33.52 35.15
N PHE A 308 -0.38 -33.54 35.96
CA PHE A 308 -0.38 -33.02 37.32
C PHE A 308 0.69 -33.68 38.18
N GLU A 309 0.75 -35.01 38.20
CA GLU A 309 1.76 -35.74 38.98
C GLU A 309 3.20 -35.40 38.53
N ARG A 310 3.45 -35.32 37.22
CA ARG A 310 4.78 -34.98 36.67
C ARG A 310 5.23 -33.55 37.00
N LEU A 311 4.33 -32.59 36.91
CA LEU A 311 4.61 -31.18 37.21
C LEU A 311 4.64 -30.87 38.72
N ALA A 312 3.92 -31.62 39.55
CA ALA A 312 3.92 -31.44 41.01
C ALA A 312 5.19 -32.01 41.68
N THR A 313 5.82 -33.02 41.07
CA THR A 313 6.98 -33.73 41.63
C THR A 313 8.33 -33.12 41.25
N LYS A 314 8.39 -32.26 40.23
CA LYS A 314 9.63 -31.63 39.74
C LYS A 314 9.39 -30.16 39.41
N GLN A 315 10.40 -29.32 39.64
CA GLN A 315 10.35 -27.94 39.18
C GLN A 315 10.31 -27.94 37.63
N PRO A 316 9.30 -27.32 36.99
CA PRO A 316 9.18 -27.35 35.54
C PRO A 316 10.30 -26.52 34.88
N THR A 317 10.98 -27.11 33.90
CA THR A 317 12.04 -26.45 33.12
C THR A 317 11.84 -26.70 31.63
N VAL A 318 12.19 -25.72 30.80
CA VAL A 318 12.16 -25.85 29.34
C VAL A 318 13.16 -26.93 28.89
N THR A 319 12.72 -27.79 27.96
CA THR A 319 13.55 -28.87 27.40
C THR A 319 13.75 -28.74 25.90
N ARG A 320 12.72 -28.29 25.18
CA ARG A 320 12.75 -28.14 23.71
C ARG A 320 11.97 -26.90 23.33
N GLU A 321 12.48 -26.23 22.30
CA GLU A 321 11.79 -25.18 21.57
C GLU A 321 11.84 -25.53 20.10
N PHE A 322 10.72 -25.42 19.39
CA PHE A 322 10.66 -25.73 17.97
C PHE A 322 9.53 -24.97 17.29
N LYS A 323 9.73 -24.71 16.00
CA LYS A 323 8.74 -24.14 15.10
C LYS A 323 8.04 -25.26 14.35
N CYS A 324 6.71 -25.18 14.24
CA CYS A 324 5.95 -26.12 13.42
C CYS A 324 4.61 -25.53 12.97
N THR A 325 4.04 -26.16 11.95
CA THR A 325 2.69 -25.87 11.47
C THR A 325 1.72 -26.94 12.00
N LEU A 326 0.68 -26.48 12.67
CA LEU A 326 -0.31 -27.28 13.38
C LEU A 326 -1.64 -27.19 12.65
N GLU A 327 -2.24 -28.33 12.29
CA GLU A 327 -3.64 -28.40 11.84
C GLU A 327 -4.51 -28.92 12.98
N LEU A 328 -5.54 -28.15 13.33
CA LEU A 328 -6.45 -28.49 14.43
C LEU A 328 -7.30 -29.71 14.06
N VAL A 329 -7.27 -30.74 14.91
CA VAL A 329 -8.10 -31.94 14.74
C VAL A 329 -9.40 -31.81 15.53
N GLN A 330 -9.31 -31.45 16.80
CA GLN A 330 -10.46 -31.38 17.71
C GLN A 330 -10.14 -30.57 18.97
N THR A 331 -11.18 -30.05 19.62
CA THR A 331 -11.10 -29.32 20.88
C THR A 331 -11.89 -30.03 21.99
N PHE A 332 -11.39 -29.90 23.22
CA PHE A 332 -12.00 -30.43 24.43
C PHE A 332 -12.14 -29.30 25.43
N ARG A 333 -13.35 -28.76 25.54
CA ARG A 333 -13.69 -27.71 26.50
C ARG A 333 -13.75 -28.27 27.93
N PRO A 334 -13.39 -27.48 28.96
CA PRO A 334 -13.46 -27.90 30.35
C PRO A 334 -14.90 -28.27 30.76
N SER A 335 -15.04 -29.25 31.65
CA SER A 335 -16.34 -29.66 32.17
C SER A 335 -16.98 -28.59 33.06
N ASP A 336 -18.31 -28.64 33.22
CA ASP A 336 -19.05 -27.72 34.09
C ASP A 336 -18.54 -27.71 35.54
N ASP A 337 -18.05 -28.85 36.05
CA ASP A 337 -17.45 -28.95 37.38
C ASP A 337 -16.17 -28.12 37.46
N ILE A 338 -15.27 -28.25 36.48
CA ILE A 338 -14.03 -27.47 36.40
C ILE A 338 -14.35 -25.98 36.28
N ILE A 339 -15.28 -25.60 35.41
CA ILE A 339 -15.71 -24.20 35.24
C ILE A 339 -16.22 -23.63 36.57
N LYS A 340 -17.02 -24.41 37.32
CA LYS A 340 -17.55 -24.00 38.62
C LYS A 340 -16.44 -23.85 39.67
N ARG A 341 -15.49 -24.78 39.70
CA ARG A 341 -14.34 -24.75 40.64
C ARG A 341 -13.44 -23.55 40.40
N VAL A 342 -13.09 -23.26 39.13
CA VAL A 342 -12.33 -22.06 38.74
C VAL A 342 -13.04 -20.78 39.19
N LYS A 343 -14.35 -20.67 38.93
CA LYS A 343 -15.14 -19.49 39.33
C LYS A 343 -15.29 -19.32 40.85
N SER A 344 -15.15 -20.40 41.61
CA SER A 344 -15.25 -20.39 43.08
C SER A 344 -13.91 -20.17 43.80
N LEU A 345 -12.81 -20.04 43.05
CA LEU A 345 -11.47 -19.99 43.60
C LEU A 345 -11.22 -18.66 44.34
N VAL A 346 -10.61 -18.76 45.53
CA VAL A 346 -10.17 -17.60 46.32
C VAL A 346 -8.68 -17.76 46.60
N ILE A 347 -7.88 -16.77 46.19
CA ILE A 347 -6.43 -16.72 46.41
C ILE A 347 -6.14 -15.49 47.28
N ALA A 348 -5.46 -15.69 48.42
CA ALA A 348 -5.08 -14.62 49.35
C ALA A 348 -6.23 -13.64 49.68
N ASP A 349 -7.39 -14.20 50.06
CA ASP A 349 -8.62 -13.49 50.43
C ASP A 349 -9.33 -12.71 49.31
N LYS A 350 -8.94 -12.92 48.05
CA LYS A 350 -9.58 -12.33 46.86
C LYS A 350 -10.13 -13.42 45.94
N ALA A 351 -11.31 -13.19 45.38
CA ALA A 351 -11.84 -14.03 44.31
C ALA A 351 -10.88 -13.98 43.10
N ALA A 352 -10.43 -15.14 42.67
CA ALA A 352 -9.53 -15.28 41.53
C ALA A 352 -10.38 -15.48 40.26
N TYR A 353 -10.46 -14.44 39.42
CA TYR A 353 -11.25 -14.46 38.19
C TYR A 353 -10.44 -15.03 37.00
N HIS A 354 -9.90 -16.24 37.16
CA HIS A 354 -9.15 -16.92 36.11
C HIS A 354 -10.08 -17.58 35.08
N VAL A 355 -9.54 -17.79 33.88
CA VAL A 355 -10.28 -18.43 32.78
C VAL A 355 -10.08 -19.95 32.85
N PRO A 356 -11.15 -20.76 32.75
CA PRO A 356 -11.02 -22.21 32.64
C PRO A 356 -10.21 -22.61 31.40
N VAL A 357 -9.39 -23.66 31.53
CA VAL A 357 -8.52 -24.14 30.45
C VAL A 357 -8.97 -25.53 30.02
N GLY A 358 -9.05 -25.74 28.70
CA GLY A 358 -9.24 -27.05 28.09
C GLY A 358 -8.04 -27.40 27.21
N LYS A 359 -8.22 -28.35 26.29
CA LYS A 359 -7.16 -28.81 25.39
C LYS A 359 -7.62 -28.89 23.94
N ALA A 360 -6.65 -28.78 23.03
CA ALA A 360 -6.84 -28.96 21.60
C ALA A 360 -5.77 -29.93 21.07
N THR A 361 -6.18 -30.82 20.18
CA THR A 361 -5.30 -31.81 19.54
C THR A 361 -5.00 -31.37 18.12
N PHE A 362 -3.73 -31.40 17.75
CA PHE A 362 -3.23 -31.00 16.45
C PHE A 362 -2.45 -32.14 15.79
N LYS A 363 -2.42 -32.16 14.47
CA LYS A 363 -1.51 -32.97 13.65
C LYS A 363 -0.61 -32.02 12.85
N GLN A 364 0.36 -32.58 12.12
CA GLN A 364 1.18 -31.80 11.20
C GLN A 364 0.30 -31.14 10.13
N GLY A 365 0.41 -29.82 10.00
CA GLY A 365 -0.27 -29.04 8.98
C GLY A 365 0.69 -28.47 7.93
N VAL A 366 0.14 -27.94 6.84
CA VAL A 366 0.86 -27.19 5.80
C VAL A 366 0.04 -25.96 5.44
N ILE A 367 0.68 -24.79 5.38
CA ILE A 367 0.09 -23.55 4.89
C ILE A 367 0.90 -23.17 3.64
N GLU A 368 0.27 -23.26 2.48
CA GLU A 368 0.86 -22.88 1.20
C GLU A 368 0.73 -21.37 0.97
N ASP A 369 1.70 -20.80 0.29
CA ASP A 369 1.73 -19.40 -0.16
C ASP A 369 2.51 -19.27 -1.48
N ASP A 370 2.81 -18.03 -1.89
CA ASP A 370 3.53 -17.71 -3.12
C ASP A 370 5.04 -17.99 -3.06
N TRP A 371 5.54 -18.54 -1.94
CA TRP A 371 6.96 -18.85 -1.73
C TRP A 371 7.18 -20.35 -1.59
N GLU A 372 8.22 -20.86 -2.27
CA GLU A 372 8.67 -22.23 -2.08
C GLU A 372 9.47 -22.33 -0.76
N LYS A 373 8.82 -22.81 0.30
CA LYS A 373 9.46 -23.02 1.62
C LYS A 373 9.96 -24.45 1.77
N PRO A 374 11.14 -24.67 2.39
CA PRO A 374 11.59 -26.03 2.70
C PRO A 374 10.60 -26.71 3.66
N PRO A 375 10.25 -28.00 3.43
CA PRO A 375 9.30 -28.70 4.27
C PRO A 375 9.81 -28.77 5.71
N THR A 376 8.99 -28.28 6.66
CA THR A 376 9.32 -28.35 8.09
C THR A 376 8.93 -29.73 8.62
N SER A 377 9.89 -30.48 9.14
CA SER A 377 9.62 -31.82 9.70
C SER A 377 8.80 -31.72 10.98
N TRP A 378 7.89 -32.68 11.18
CA TRP A 378 7.15 -32.79 12.44
C TRP A 378 8.13 -32.95 13.62
N PRO A 379 8.08 -32.06 14.62
CA PRO A 379 9.17 -31.96 15.60
C PRO A 379 9.10 -33.00 16.72
N ILE A 380 8.05 -33.81 16.78
CA ILE A 380 7.81 -34.79 17.85
C ILE A 380 7.60 -36.20 17.26
N ASP A 381 7.80 -37.23 18.09
CA ASP A 381 7.65 -38.62 17.66
C ASP A 381 6.16 -39.04 17.63
N GLU A 382 5.32 -38.38 18.43
CA GLU A 382 3.88 -38.61 18.47
C GLU A 382 3.18 -38.10 17.21
N GLU A 383 2.21 -38.83 16.67
CA GLU A 383 1.43 -38.38 15.50
C GLU A 383 0.61 -37.11 15.75
N THR A 384 0.29 -36.83 17.02
CA THR A 384 -0.50 -35.66 17.41
C THR A 384 0.12 -34.91 18.57
N MET A 385 -0.10 -33.60 18.60
CA MET A 385 0.33 -32.69 19.65
C MET A 385 -0.89 -32.18 20.41
N THR A 386 -0.83 -32.22 21.74
CA THR A 386 -1.87 -31.62 22.60
C THR A 386 -1.35 -30.30 23.16
N LEU A 387 -2.14 -29.24 22.97
CA LEU A 387 -1.89 -27.90 23.53
C LEU A 387 -3.10 -27.45 24.35
N PHE A 388 -2.88 -26.50 25.25
CA PHE A 388 -3.90 -26.03 26.19
C PHE A 388 -4.27 -24.57 25.93
N PHE A 389 -5.57 -24.28 26.03
CA PHE A 389 -6.10 -22.95 25.74
C PHE A 389 -7.26 -22.60 26.66
N ASP A 390 -7.44 -21.31 26.87
CA ASP A 390 -8.61 -20.74 27.51
C ASP A 390 -9.92 -21.22 26.82
N ASP A 391 -10.95 -21.51 27.62
CA ASP A 391 -12.25 -22.05 27.16
C ASP A 391 -12.91 -21.21 26.05
N HIS A 392 -12.80 -19.88 26.14
CA HIS A 392 -13.37 -18.97 25.15
C HIS A 392 -12.62 -19.01 23.81
N LEU A 393 -11.34 -19.36 23.78
CA LEU A 393 -10.58 -19.59 22.55
C LEU A 393 -10.99 -20.91 21.92
N LEU A 394 -11.08 -21.98 22.73
CA LEU A 394 -11.51 -23.31 22.26
C LEU A 394 -12.92 -23.28 21.64
N ALA A 395 -13.81 -22.42 22.14
CA ALA A 395 -15.14 -22.23 21.59
C ALA A 395 -15.16 -21.60 20.19
N ARG A 396 -14.05 -20.99 19.74
CA ARG A 396 -13.89 -20.31 18.45
C ARG A 396 -12.89 -21.01 17.52
N MET A 397 -12.26 -22.07 18.00
CA MET A 397 -11.32 -22.88 17.23
C MET A 397 -12.07 -23.90 16.37
N TRP A 398 -11.95 -23.77 15.06
CA TRP A 398 -12.67 -24.61 14.09
C TRP A 398 -11.78 -25.73 13.55
N PRO A 399 -12.18 -27.01 13.64
CA PRO A 399 -11.37 -28.13 13.13
C PRO A 399 -10.94 -27.92 11.68
N GLY A 400 -9.66 -28.18 11.39
CA GLY A 400 -9.03 -27.93 10.09
C GLY A 400 -8.28 -26.60 10.00
N MET A 401 -8.52 -25.64 10.91
CA MET A 401 -7.72 -24.40 10.97
C MET A 401 -6.24 -24.71 11.17
N LYS A 402 -5.36 -23.87 10.63
CA LYS A 402 -3.92 -24.09 10.67
C LYS A 402 -3.20 -22.94 11.35
N ILE A 403 -2.18 -23.26 12.14
CA ILE A 403 -1.39 -22.30 12.91
C ILE A 403 0.09 -22.62 12.73
N GLU A 404 0.87 -21.66 12.25
CA GLU A 404 2.33 -21.70 12.28
C GLU A 404 2.79 -21.03 13.58
N ALA A 405 3.45 -21.79 14.45
CA ALA A 405 3.73 -21.34 15.81
C ALA A 405 5.08 -21.86 16.34
N ASN A 406 5.65 -21.09 17.27
CA ASN A 406 6.74 -21.53 18.11
C ASN A 406 6.18 -22.16 19.38
N ILE A 407 6.64 -23.37 19.67
CA ILE A 407 6.18 -24.21 20.78
C ILE A 407 7.34 -24.43 21.75
N CYS A 408 7.03 -24.31 23.04
CA CYS A 408 7.94 -24.66 24.12
C CYS A 408 7.43 -25.91 24.85
N GLU A 409 8.33 -26.86 25.11
CA GLU A 409 8.06 -28.10 25.83
C GLU A 409 8.81 -28.15 27.16
N LEU A 410 8.06 -28.35 28.26
CA LEU A 410 8.62 -28.54 29.59
C LEU A 410 9.02 -30.00 29.82
N ASN A 411 9.96 -30.23 30.75
CA ASN A 411 10.42 -31.57 31.18
C ASN A 411 9.31 -32.51 31.71
N ALA A 412 8.15 -31.96 32.06
CA ALA A 412 6.98 -32.74 32.46
C ALA A 412 6.07 -33.15 31.28
N GLY A 413 6.38 -32.72 30.05
CA GLY A 413 5.61 -33.00 28.84
C GLY A 413 4.50 -31.98 28.52
N LEU A 414 4.41 -30.87 29.28
CA LEU A 414 3.50 -29.76 28.94
C LEU A 414 4.07 -28.97 27.76
N ARG A 415 3.25 -28.76 26.74
CA ARG A 415 3.57 -27.93 25.57
C ARG A 415 2.65 -26.72 25.53
N PHE A 416 3.20 -25.54 25.21
CA PHE A 416 2.44 -24.29 25.09
C PHE A 416 3.03 -23.40 23.99
N ILE A 417 2.22 -22.47 23.50
CA ILE A 417 2.61 -21.56 22.43
C ILE A 417 3.37 -20.36 22.98
N THR A 418 4.52 -20.05 22.39
CA THR A 418 5.34 -18.89 22.75
C THR A 418 5.21 -17.73 21.77
N SER A 419 4.96 -18.03 20.49
CA SER A 419 4.57 -17.07 19.47
C SER A 419 3.76 -17.76 18.38
N ILE A 420 2.95 -16.99 17.67
CA ILE A 420 2.31 -17.41 16.42
C ILE A 420 2.98 -16.59 15.31
N GLU A 421 3.12 -17.15 14.11
CA GLU A 421 3.66 -16.43 12.94
C GLU A 421 2.60 -16.27 11.87
N ASN A 422 1.77 -17.29 11.71
CA ASN A 422 0.66 -17.30 10.78
C ASN A 422 -0.51 -18.12 11.33
N ILE A 423 -1.73 -17.73 11.00
CA ILE A 423 -2.95 -18.43 11.37
C ILE A 423 -3.95 -18.28 10.22
N VAL A 424 -4.55 -19.40 9.80
CA VAL A 424 -5.47 -19.44 8.67
C VAL A 424 -6.69 -20.30 9.00
N PRO A 425 -7.89 -19.98 8.44
CA PRO A 425 -9.13 -20.70 8.71
C PRO A 425 -9.12 -22.12 8.12
N SER A 426 -10.11 -22.93 8.46
CA SER A 426 -10.19 -24.35 8.05
C SER A 426 -10.33 -24.53 6.54
N PHE A 427 -10.96 -23.58 5.86
CA PHE A 427 -11.12 -23.56 4.41
C PHE A 427 -9.91 -22.96 3.67
N TYR A 428 -8.79 -22.67 4.36
CA TYR A 428 -7.64 -22.06 3.71
C TYR A 428 -7.05 -22.92 2.60
N VAL A 429 -7.04 -22.37 1.38
CA VAL A 429 -6.42 -22.92 0.17
C VAL A 429 -5.70 -21.79 -0.55
N PHE A 430 -4.47 -22.03 -0.99
CA PHE A 430 -3.75 -21.13 -1.88
C PHE A 430 -3.87 -21.64 -3.31
N LEU A 431 -4.37 -20.81 -4.23
CA LEU A 431 -4.49 -21.18 -5.64
C LEU A 431 -3.31 -20.58 -6.42
N PRO A 432 -2.55 -21.38 -7.20
CA PRO A 432 -1.48 -20.86 -8.07
C PRO A 432 -1.97 -19.77 -9.04
N GLN A 433 -3.26 -19.78 -9.41
CA GLN A 433 -3.91 -18.76 -10.23
C GLN A 433 -3.78 -17.34 -9.64
N GLU A 434 -3.60 -17.22 -8.32
CA GLU A 434 -3.30 -15.94 -7.66
C GLU A 434 -2.03 -15.28 -8.24
N MET A 435 -1.05 -16.07 -8.66
CA MET A 435 0.20 -15.58 -9.26
C MET A 435 0.02 -15.08 -10.70
N MET A 436 -1.10 -15.41 -11.37
CA MET A 436 -1.33 -15.07 -12.77
C MET A 436 -1.91 -13.66 -13.00
N ARG A 437 -2.24 -12.94 -11.92
CA ARG A 437 -2.83 -11.58 -11.96
C ARG A 437 -1.98 -10.57 -12.73
N HIS A 438 -0.65 -10.69 -12.59
CA HIS A 438 0.32 -9.81 -13.22
C HIS A 438 1.16 -10.52 -14.28
N TYR A 439 0.77 -11.74 -14.65
CA TYR A 439 1.45 -12.48 -15.70
C TYR A 439 1.36 -11.71 -17.01
N LYS A 440 2.53 -11.45 -17.59
CA LYS A 440 2.69 -10.89 -18.93
C LYS A 440 3.28 -11.97 -19.81
N GLU A 441 2.64 -12.22 -20.95
CA GLU A 441 3.18 -13.14 -21.93
C GLU A 441 4.64 -12.77 -22.26
N PRO A 442 5.57 -13.73 -22.20
CA PRO A 442 6.94 -13.50 -22.60
C PRO A 442 6.94 -13.03 -24.06
N LYS A 443 7.39 -11.79 -24.32
CA LYS A 443 7.57 -11.32 -25.70
C LYS A 443 8.72 -12.10 -26.32
N GLU A 444 8.53 -12.58 -27.56
CA GLU A 444 9.65 -13.07 -28.37
C GLU A 444 10.74 -11.99 -28.37
N ASN A 445 11.92 -12.39 -27.91
CA ASN A 445 13.02 -11.48 -27.70
C ASN A 445 13.86 -11.46 -28.97
N ASP A 446 13.76 -10.39 -29.77
CA ASP A 446 14.63 -10.16 -30.94
C ASP A 446 16.11 -9.94 -30.55
N ARG A 447 16.43 -9.91 -29.26
CA ARG A 447 17.83 -9.98 -28.82
C ARG A 447 18.34 -11.41 -29.04
N PRO A 448 19.53 -11.59 -29.64
CA PRO A 448 20.21 -12.89 -29.57
C PRO A 448 20.25 -13.34 -28.11
N ALA A 449 19.94 -14.61 -27.89
CA ALA A 449 19.77 -15.18 -26.55
C ALA A 449 20.86 -14.65 -25.62
N PRO A 450 20.51 -14.11 -24.43
CA PRO A 450 21.53 -13.83 -23.44
C PRO A 450 22.20 -15.17 -23.18
N SER A 451 23.48 -15.27 -23.53
CA SER A 451 24.30 -16.43 -23.20
C SER A 451 23.98 -16.85 -21.77
N PRO A 452 23.80 -18.14 -21.48
CA PRO A 452 23.62 -18.62 -20.11
C PRO A 452 24.95 -18.41 -19.39
N THR A 453 25.15 -17.19 -18.90
CA THR A 453 26.27 -16.75 -18.08
C THR A 453 25.95 -15.34 -17.57
N ILE A 454 24.83 -15.19 -16.86
CA ILE A 454 24.90 -14.34 -15.67
C ILE A 454 25.52 -15.24 -14.61
N THR A 455 26.84 -15.38 -14.67
CA THR A 455 27.58 -15.75 -13.47
C THR A 455 27.24 -14.65 -12.47
N ALA A 456 26.44 -14.95 -11.45
CA ALA A 456 26.34 -14.10 -10.28
C ALA A 456 27.78 -13.90 -9.79
N THR A 457 28.35 -12.73 -10.04
CA THR A 457 29.68 -12.36 -9.51
C THR A 457 29.48 -11.97 -8.06
N ASN A 458 29.17 -12.96 -7.22
CA ASN A 458 29.22 -12.75 -5.79
C ASN A 458 30.68 -12.46 -5.44
N ARG A 459 30.96 -11.20 -5.10
CA ARG A 459 32.32 -10.72 -4.80
C ARG A 459 32.33 -9.98 -3.48
N VAL A 460 33.41 -10.17 -2.74
CA VAL A 460 33.65 -9.45 -1.50
C VAL A 460 34.57 -8.27 -1.78
N VAL A 461 34.15 -7.07 -1.35
CA VAL A 461 34.93 -5.84 -1.38
C VAL A 461 35.35 -5.53 0.06
N THR A 462 36.64 -5.63 0.33
CA THR A 462 37.22 -5.23 1.61
C THR A 462 37.61 -3.76 1.55
N LEU A 463 37.08 -2.95 2.47
CA LEU A 463 37.41 -1.54 2.62
C LEU A 463 38.26 -1.32 3.87
N ARG A 464 39.40 -0.62 3.69
CA ARG A 464 40.22 -0.15 4.81
C ARG A 464 39.51 1.02 5.53
N PRO A 465 39.87 1.32 6.80
CA PRO A 465 39.34 2.49 7.48
C PRO A 465 39.49 3.76 6.63
N LEU A 466 38.45 4.60 6.63
CA LEU A 466 38.38 5.86 5.89
C LEU A 466 38.46 5.71 4.36
N CYS A 467 38.11 4.55 3.82
CA CYS A 467 37.97 4.34 2.37
C CYS A 467 36.50 4.23 1.99
N GLU A 468 36.20 4.42 0.71
CA GLU A 468 34.84 4.31 0.18
C GLU A 468 34.81 3.45 -1.09
N TRP A 469 33.78 2.61 -1.21
CA TRP A 469 33.44 1.92 -2.45
C TRP A 469 32.49 2.79 -3.26
N ARG A 470 32.89 3.16 -4.47
CA ARG A 470 32.12 3.97 -5.41
C ARG A 470 31.52 3.04 -6.45
N PHE A 471 30.24 3.18 -6.75
CA PHE A 471 29.55 2.31 -7.69
C PHE A 471 28.47 3.04 -8.49
N GLN A 472 28.22 2.53 -9.68
CA GLN A 472 27.19 3.00 -10.59
C GLN A 472 26.40 1.80 -11.08
N THR A 473 25.07 1.91 -11.08
CA THR A 473 24.16 0.85 -11.50
C THR A 473 23.02 1.46 -12.31
N SER A 474 22.63 0.78 -13.38
CA SER A 474 21.43 1.08 -14.15
C SER A 474 20.18 0.53 -13.48
N GLN A 475 19.00 1.05 -13.83
CA GLN A 475 17.74 0.54 -13.29
C GLN A 475 17.46 -0.92 -13.72
N ALA A 476 18.04 -1.37 -14.83
CA ALA A 476 17.88 -2.74 -15.34
C ALA A 476 18.83 -3.76 -14.70
N SER A 477 19.83 -3.31 -13.93
CA SER A 477 20.87 -4.15 -13.34
C SER A 477 21.12 -3.74 -11.89
N PRO A 478 20.15 -3.99 -10.98
CA PRO A 478 20.31 -3.66 -9.57
C PRO A 478 21.48 -4.43 -8.96
N VAL A 479 22.07 -3.85 -7.92
CA VAL A 479 23.12 -4.49 -7.12
C VAL A 479 22.63 -4.68 -5.69
N ILE A 480 22.87 -5.85 -5.13
CA ILE A 480 22.56 -6.17 -3.74
C ILE A 480 23.85 -6.10 -2.94
N VAL A 481 23.83 -5.34 -1.85
CA VAL A 481 24.98 -5.12 -0.97
C VAL A 481 24.65 -5.64 0.42
N LYS A 482 25.50 -6.49 0.98
CA LYS A 482 25.42 -6.92 2.39
C LYS A 482 26.69 -6.56 3.13
N LEU A 483 26.55 -6.02 4.34
CA LEU A 483 27.67 -5.82 5.26
C LEU A 483 27.98 -7.14 5.98
N LEU A 484 29.15 -7.73 5.71
CA LEU A 484 29.59 -8.98 6.33
C LEU A 484 30.26 -8.74 7.69
N SER A 485 31.14 -7.74 7.75
CA SER A 485 31.93 -7.41 8.93
C SER A 485 32.30 -5.92 8.95
N GLY A 486 32.56 -5.37 10.15
CA GLY A 486 32.90 -3.96 10.35
C GLY A 486 31.69 -3.02 10.33
N THR A 487 31.91 -1.76 9.98
CA THR A 487 30.86 -0.72 9.91
C THR A 487 30.91 -0.03 8.56
N ALA A 488 29.76 0.22 7.94
CA ALA A 488 29.67 0.93 6.67
C ALA A 488 28.45 1.86 6.67
N GLU A 489 28.51 2.93 5.89
CA GLU A 489 27.41 3.87 5.75
C GLU A 489 27.26 4.39 4.33
N LYS A 490 26.01 4.68 3.95
CA LYS A 490 25.65 5.39 2.73
C LYS A 490 25.05 6.74 3.12
N ASP A 491 25.68 7.83 2.71
CA ASP A 491 25.23 9.20 3.00
C ASP A 491 24.93 9.43 4.51
N GLY A 492 25.78 8.87 5.37
CA GLY A 492 25.68 8.93 6.84
C GLY A 492 24.71 7.93 7.49
N VAL A 493 23.94 7.17 6.70
CA VAL A 493 23.05 6.10 7.17
C VAL A 493 23.84 4.80 7.32
N GLU A 494 23.84 4.22 8.51
CA GLU A 494 24.56 3.01 8.82
C GLU A 494 23.90 1.78 8.19
N LEU A 495 24.71 0.91 7.57
CA LEU A 495 24.24 -0.34 7.00
C LEU A 495 24.22 -1.43 8.09
N GLY A 496 23.07 -2.05 8.28
CA GLY A 496 22.88 -3.14 9.22
C GLY A 496 23.66 -4.39 8.80
N PRO A 497 24.40 -5.05 9.72
CA PRO A 497 25.08 -6.30 9.42
C PRO A 497 24.10 -7.36 8.90
N LYS A 498 24.50 -8.10 7.85
CA LYS A 498 23.73 -9.18 7.22
C LYS A 498 22.40 -8.77 6.55
N ASN A 499 22.04 -7.48 6.55
CA ASN A 499 20.91 -6.98 5.76
C ASN A 499 21.32 -6.83 4.29
N ALA A 500 20.41 -7.19 3.38
CA ALA A 500 20.57 -6.99 1.95
C ALA A 500 19.95 -5.65 1.53
N TYR A 501 20.78 -4.77 0.98
CA TYR A 501 20.37 -3.48 0.44
C TYR A 501 20.43 -3.52 -1.09
N THR A 502 19.32 -3.22 -1.75
CA THR A 502 19.20 -3.22 -3.21
C THR A 502 19.29 -1.81 -3.76
N PHE A 503 20.27 -1.56 -4.61
CA PHE A 503 20.47 -0.27 -5.26
C PHE A 503 20.26 -0.41 -6.77
N ALA A 504 19.41 0.43 -7.35
CA ALA A 504 19.07 0.42 -8.77
C ALA A 504 19.06 1.84 -9.34
N GLY A 505 19.67 2.07 -10.50
CA GLY A 505 19.63 3.38 -11.16
C GLY A 505 20.38 4.49 -10.40
N VAL A 506 21.36 4.15 -9.55
CA VAL A 506 22.09 5.10 -8.72
C VAL A 506 23.56 5.21 -9.12
N LYS A 507 24.12 6.40 -8.91
CA LYS A 507 25.56 6.69 -8.91
C LYS A 507 25.91 7.09 -7.48
N SER A 508 26.49 6.19 -6.70
CA SER A 508 26.59 6.36 -5.25
C SER A 508 27.89 5.78 -4.67
N LYS A 509 28.02 5.85 -3.34
CA LYS A 509 29.17 5.38 -2.59
C LYS A 509 28.79 4.82 -1.23
N ILE A 510 29.60 3.88 -0.73
CA ILE A 510 29.54 3.34 0.64
C ILE A 510 30.88 3.65 1.31
N LEU A 511 30.83 4.41 2.40
CA LEU A 511 31.98 4.82 3.20
C LEU A 511 32.13 3.89 4.41
N THR A 512 33.36 3.67 4.85
CA THR A 512 33.63 3.09 6.17
C THR A 512 34.60 3.95 6.98
N TRP A 513 34.27 4.18 8.25
CA TRP A 513 35.17 4.87 9.19
C TRP A 513 36.18 3.91 9.83
N HIS A 514 35.80 2.64 10.02
CA HIS A 514 36.58 1.67 10.81
C HIS A 514 37.07 0.45 10.01
N GLY A 515 36.75 0.38 8.72
CA GLY A 515 36.97 -0.78 7.87
C GLY A 515 35.76 -1.71 7.86
N CYS A 516 35.54 -2.38 6.73
CA CYS A 516 34.45 -3.33 6.57
C CYS A 516 34.68 -4.30 5.41
N GLU A 517 33.88 -5.37 5.37
CA GLU A 517 33.75 -6.26 4.22
C GLU A 517 32.32 -6.23 3.71
N LEU A 518 32.17 -5.94 2.41
CA LEU A 518 30.89 -5.88 1.72
C LEU A 518 30.78 -7.06 0.76
N GLU A 519 29.71 -7.84 0.85
CA GLU A 519 29.32 -8.81 -0.17
C GLU A 519 28.47 -8.08 -1.22
N ILE A 520 28.90 -8.15 -2.47
CA ILE A 520 28.23 -7.52 -3.61
C ILE A 520 27.72 -8.63 -4.53
N ASP A 521 26.41 -8.64 -4.73
CA ASP A 521 25.75 -9.45 -5.74
C ASP A 521 25.18 -8.56 -6.86
N GLY A 522 25.33 -9.00 -8.10
CA GLY A 522 25.02 -8.20 -9.29
C GLY A 522 26.20 -7.41 -9.88
N ARG A 523 25.96 -6.85 -11.07
CA ARG A 523 26.96 -6.16 -11.89
C ARG A 523 26.78 -4.65 -11.81
N CYS A 524 27.87 -3.93 -11.52
CA CYS A 524 27.94 -2.48 -11.63
C CYS A 524 28.33 -2.07 -13.07
N ASP A 525 27.83 -0.93 -13.52
CA ASP A 525 28.28 -0.29 -14.77
C ASP A 525 29.71 0.24 -14.61
N ALA A 526 30.00 0.79 -13.44
CA ALA A 526 31.33 1.18 -13.00
C ALA A 526 31.43 1.01 -11.49
N GLU A 527 32.57 0.52 -11.01
CA GLU A 527 32.87 0.48 -9.58
C GLU A 527 34.36 0.71 -9.34
N SER A 528 34.70 1.25 -8.18
CA SER A 528 36.08 1.40 -7.72
C SER A 528 36.14 1.56 -6.21
N VAL A 529 37.28 1.20 -5.62
CA VAL A 529 37.58 1.55 -4.23
C VAL A 529 38.44 2.81 -4.25
N ALA A 530 37.98 3.86 -3.58
CA ALA A 530 38.77 5.05 -3.35
C ALA A 530 39.54 4.91 -2.04
N GLU A 531 40.86 4.84 -2.17
CA GLU A 531 41.79 4.78 -1.05
C GLU A 531 42.59 6.08 -0.95
N TYR A 532 42.85 6.51 0.27
CA TYR A 532 43.58 7.74 0.55
C TYR A 532 44.93 7.41 1.18
N ALA A 533 45.99 8.09 0.74
CA ALA A 533 47.35 7.88 1.25
C ALA A 533 47.45 8.33 2.72
N ASN A 534 46.90 9.50 3.03
CA ASN A 534 46.67 9.93 4.41
C ASN A 534 45.17 9.91 4.71
N LEU A 535 44.85 9.50 5.94
CA LEU A 535 43.47 9.44 6.43
C LEU A 535 42.75 10.80 6.39
N THR A 536 43.49 11.90 6.53
CA THR A 536 43.00 13.27 6.46
C THR A 536 42.60 13.71 5.05
N ASP A 537 43.10 13.03 4.02
CA ASP A 537 42.86 13.41 2.62
C ASP A 537 41.46 12.98 2.16
N ASN A 538 40.77 12.13 2.92
CA ASN A 538 39.39 11.74 2.63
C ASN A 538 38.45 12.96 2.78
N PRO A 539 37.73 13.37 1.71
CA PRO A 539 36.77 14.48 1.76
C PRO A 539 35.66 14.33 2.82
N ALA A 540 35.35 13.10 3.24
CA ALA A 540 34.37 12.83 4.29
C ALA A 540 34.74 13.43 5.64
N ASN A 541 36.04 13.66 5.92
CA ASN A 541 36.47 14.35 7.14
C ASN A 541 35.89 15.76 7.23
N THR A 542 35.77 16.46 6.11
CA THR A 542 35.15 17.79 6.06
C THR A 542 33.69 17.73 6.48
N HIS A 543 32.95 16.70 6.04
CA HIS A 543 31.55 16.52 6.42
C HIS A 543 31.41 16.24 7.93
N MET A 544 32.30 15.42 8.48
CA MET A 544 32.35 15.11 9.92
C MET A 544 32.68 16.37 10.75
N ASN A 545 33.67 17.16 10.33
CA ASN A 545 34.05 18.40 10.99
C ASN A 545 32.92 19.44 10.97
N LEU A 546 32.25 19.59 9.82
CA LEU A 546 31.06 20.44 9.69
C LEU A 546 29.97 20.00 10.66
N HIS A 547 29.64 18.71 10.68
CA HIS A 547 28.65 18.18 11.62
C HIS A 547 29.01 18.45 13.08
N GLY A 548 30.29 18.28 13.46
CA GLY A 548 30.79 18.60 14.80
C GLY A 548 30.51 20.06 15.19
N GLN A 549 30.84 21.02 14.32
CA GLN A 549 30.58 22.44 14.57
C GLN A 549 29.07 22.76 14.62
N LEU A 550 28.28 22.18 13.72
CA LEU A 550 26.83 22.36 13.71
C LEU A 550 26.19 21.77 14.97
N ASN A 551 26.71 20.65 15.48
CA ASN A 551 26.28 20.06 16.74
C ASN A 551 26.55 20.97 17.94
N ASP A 552 27.71 21.62 18.00
CA ASP A 552 28.00 22.62 19.05
C ASP A 552 27.01 23.79 18.99
N MET A 553 26.66 24.24 17.79
CA MET A 553 25.64 25.28 17.59
C MET A 553 24.24 24.83 18.05
N ARG A 554 23.85 23.58 17.77
CA ARG A 554 22.58 22.99 18.25
C ARG A 554 22.53 22.92 19.78
N GLN A 555 23.61 22.47 20.41
CA GLN A 555 23.69 22.39 21.88
C GLN A 555 23.64 23.78 22.53
N ALA A 556 24.31 24.78 21.94
CA ALA A 556 24.19 26.16 22.40
C ALA A 556 22.75 26.67 22.24
N ALA A 557 22.13 26.42 21.08
CA ALA A 557 20.75 26.83 20.81
C ALA A 557 19.73 26.21 21.78
N ALA A 558 19.86 24.91 22.06
CA ALA A 558 19.02 24.20 23.03
C ALA A 558 19.16 24.78 24.44
N ARG A 559 20.38 25.10 24.89
CA ARG A 559 20.63 25.72 26.20
C ARG A 559 20.06 27.13 26.32
N GLU A 560 20.09 27.90 25.23
CA GLU A 560 19.67 29.30 25.19
C GLU A 560 18.20 29.47 24.76
N GLY A 561 17.51 28.39 24.39
CA GLY A 561 16.12 28.44 23.91
C GLY A 561 15.94 29.12 22.54
N ARG A 562 17.04 29.31 21.79
CA ARG A 562 17.04 29.93 20.47
C ARG A 562 17.00 28.89 19.35
N GLU A 563 16.97 29.37 18.12
CA GLU A 563 17.07 28.53 16.94
C GLU A 563 18.48 27.98 16.73
N GLY A 564 18.54 26.74 16.26
CA GLY A 564 19.75 26.04 15.84
C GLY A 564 20.38 26.64 14.58
N PRO A 565 21.44 26.01 14.04
CA PRO A 565 22.05 26.46 12.80
C PRO A 565 21.07 26.35 11.62
N ARG A 566 20.99 27.39 10.80
CA ARG A 566 20.22 27.43 9.54
C ARG A 566 21.23 27.48 8.40
N VAL A 567 21.44 26.31 7.80
CA VAL A 567 22.54 26.02 6.88
C VAL A 567 22.04 26.00 5.45
N LEU A 568 22.63 26.80 4.58
CA LEU A 568 22.39 26.77 3.14
C LEU A 568 23.58 26.15 2.41
N ILE A 569 23.32 25.11 1.62
CA ILE A 569 24.35 24.45 0.79
C ILE A 569 24.20 24.93 -0.65
N VAL A 570 25.23 25.58 -1.17
CA VAL A 570 25.24 26.19 -2.52
C VAL A 570 26.50 25.80 -3.29
N GLY A 571 26.42 25.90 -4.61
CA GLY A 571 27.50 25.59 -5.52
C GLY A 571 26.96 25.18 -6.89
N PRO A 572 27.85 24.89 -7.87
CA PRO A 572 27.44 24.50 -9.21
C PRO A 572 26.57 23.22 -9.24
N ALA A 573 26.05 22.89 -10.42
CA ALA A 573 25.43 21.59 -10.64
C ALA A 573 26.46 20.45 -10.44
N ASP A 574 26.02 19.29 -9.95
CA ASP A 574 26.83 18.08 -9.83
C ASP A 574 28.16 18.25 -9.05
N VAL A 575 28.08 18.89 -7.88
CA VAL A 575 29.19 19.05 -6.92
C VAL A 575 28.98 18.31 -5.59
N GLY A 576 27.84 17.61 -5.41
CA GLY A 576 27.56 16.82 -4.20
C GLY A 576 26.75 17.52 -3.11
N LYS A 577 26.02 18.60 -3.43
CA LYS A 577 25.19 19.36 -2.47
C LYS A 577 24.18 18.49 -1.72
N THR A 578 23.36 17.75 -2.45
CA THR A 578 22.35 16.83 -1.89
C THR A 578 22.96 15.69 -1.09
N THR A 579 24.14 15.18 -1.48
CA THR A 579 24.89 14.18 -0.70
C THR A 579 25.36 14.76 0.63
N LEU A 580 25.88 15.99 0.65
CA LEU A 580 26.24 16.69 1.87
C LEU A 580 25.02 16.94 2.76
N ALA A 581 23.92 17.42 2.18
CA ALA A 581 22.66 17.66 2.89
C ALA A 581 22.15 16.39 3.58
N ARG A 582 22.11 15.26 2.85
CA ARG A 582 21.76 13.94 3.41
C ARG A 582 22.72 13.50 4.50
N THR A 583 24.03 13.60 4.28
CA THR A 583 25.05 13.20 5.28
C THR A 583 24.90 13.97 6.59
N LEU A 584 24.78 15.30 6.52
CA LEU A 584 24.59 16.13 7.71
C LEU A 584 23.27 15.85 8.43
N THR A 585 22.21 15.55 7.67
CA THR A 585 20.90 15.16 8.21
C THR A 585 20.97 13.80 8.90
N SER A 586 21.58 12.79 8.27
CA SER A 586 21.79 11.46 8.85
C SER A 586 22.59 11.51 10.14
N TYR A 587 23.68 12.30 10.18
CA TYR A 587 24.47 12.44 11.40
C TYR A 587 23.70 13.16 12.53
N ALA A 588 22.89 14.16 12.20
CA ALA A 588 22.04 14.83 13.18
C ALA A 588 20.97 13.88 13.75
N THR A 589 20.26 13.15 12.89
CA THR A 589 19.23 12.18 13.31
C THR A 589 19.80 11.03 14.14
N ARG A 590 21.01 10.53 13.80
CA ARG A 590 21.72 9.52 14.62
C ARG A 590 22.05 10.02 16.03
N GLN A 591 22.17 11.32 16.23
CA GLN A 591 22.39 11.93 17.54
C GLN A 591 21.08 12.36 18.23
N GLY A 592 19.92 11.98 17.68
CA GLY A 592 18.61 12.28 18.25
C GLY A 592 18.06 13.68 17.94
N TYR A 593 18.75 14.45 17.09
CA TYR A 593 18.22 15.73 16.61
C TYR A 593 17.17 15.53 15.53
N GLN A 594 16.33 16.54 15.35
CA GLN A 594 15.23 16.57 14.38
C GLN A 594 15.39 17.75 13.42
N PRO A 595 16.47 17.79 12.60
CA PRO A 595 16.67 18.89 11.67
C PRO A 595 15.50 19.00 10.69
N LEU A 596 15.11 20.23 10.39
CA LEU A 596 14.18 20.52 9.31
C LEU A 596 14.98 20.65 8.01
N VAL A 597 14.71 19.78 7.04
CA VAL A 597 15.38 19.82 5.73
C VAL A 597 14.48 20.49 4.72
N VAL A 598 15.06 21.39 3.92
CA VAL A 598 14.40 22.13 2.86
C VAL A 598 15.09 21.80 1.54
N ASN A 599 14.32 21.41 0.52
CA ASN A 599 14.78 21.35 -0.86
C ASN A 599 14.34 22.62 -1.59
N ALA A 600 15.31 23.46 -1.95
CA ALA A 600 15.11 24.67 -2.74
C ALA A 600 15.49 24.45 -4.22
N ASN A 601 15.78 23.23 -4.65
CA ASN A 601 16.13 22.91 -6.04
C ASN A 601 14.95 22.21 -6.74
N PRO A 602 14.24 22.87 -7.67
CA PRO A 602 13.08 22.26 -8.32
C PRO A 602 13.46 21.16 -9.32
N ARG A 603 14.73 21.03 -9.71
CA ARG A 603 15.18 20.00 -10.67
C ARG A 603 15.06 18.58 -10.13
N GLU A 604 15.12 18.42 -8.81
CA GLU A 604 15.07 17.14 -8.11
C GLU A 604 14.07 17.25 -6.95
N GLY A 605 13.34 16.18 -6.65
CA GLY A 605 12.40 16.17 -5.53
C GLY A 605 13.04 15.75 -4.22
N LEU A 606 12.50 16.23 -3.10
CA LEU A 606 12.73 15.66 -1.76
C LEU A 606 11.38 15.17 -1.24
N LEU A 607 11.24 13.85 -1.09
CA LEU A 607 10.02 13.16 -0.67
C LEU A 607 8.79 13.52 -1.53
N SER A 608 9.04 13.96 -2.77
CA SER A 608 8.05 14.53 -3.69
C SER A 608 8.57 14.41 -5.12
N LEU A 609 7.72 14.74 -6.09
CA LEU A 609 8.08 14.71 -7.51
C LEU A 609 8.99 15.88 -7.92
N PRO A 610 9.77 15.74 -9.01
CA PRO A 610 10.50 16.85 -9.62
C PRO A 610 9.56 18.02 -9.99
N GLY A 611 10.10 19.24 -10.02
CA GLY A 611 9.34 20.47 -10.22
C GLY A 611 8.71 21.00 -8.92
N THR A 612 9.15 20.53 -7.76
CA THR A 612 8.62 20.94 -6.46
C THR A 612 9.69 21.52 -5.54
N LEU A 613 9.26 22.40 -4.64
CA LEU A 613 10.03 22.82 -3.47
C LEU A 613 9.39 22.19 -2.25
N SER A 614 10.18 21.66 -1.34
CA SER A 614 9.63 20.92 -0.20
C SER A 614 10.41 21.12 1.10
N ALA A 615 9.75 20.85 2.22
CA ALA A 615 10.35 20.86 3.54
C ALA A 615 9.81 19.71 4.38
N SER A 616 10.67 19.03 5.14
CA SER A 616 10.25 17.98 6.07
C SER A 616 11.06 18.06 7.35
N VAL A 617 10.44 17.69 8.48
CA VAL A 617 11.18 17.38 9.71
C VAL A 617 11.72 15.96 9.60
N LEU A 618 13.02 15.78 9.81
CA LEU A 618 13.68 14.48 9.76
C LEU A 618 14.06 14.11 11.19
N ALA A 619 13.20 13.33 11.86
CA ALA A 619 13.37 12.91 13.26
C ALA A 619 13.81 11.45 13.42
N THR A 620 13.92 10.72 12.30
CA THR A 620 14.24 9.29 12.26
C THR A 620 15.24 9.02 11.15
N ILE A 621 15.86 7.83 11.17
CA ILE A 621 16.84 7.42 10.15
C ILE A 621 16.28 7.60 8.73
N LEU A 622 17.15 8.02 7.80
CA LEU A 622 16.85 8.04 6.38
C LEU A 622 16.90 6.61 5.83
N ASP A 623 16.29 6.42 4.65
CA ASP A 623 16.34 5.14 3.95
C ASP A 623 17.49 5.13 2.93
N PRO A 624 18.50 4.26 3.07
CA PRO A 624 19.61 4.23 2.14
C PRO A 624 19.19 3.78 0.74
N GLU A 625 18.09 3.02 0.60
CA GLU A 625 17.57 2.45 -0.65
C GLU A 625 16.54 3.33 -1.35
N ALA A 626 16.00 4.37 -0.69
CA ALA A 626 15.06 5.29 -1.33
C ALA A 626 15.68 5.95 -2.58
N VAL A 627 14.88 6.16 -3.63
CA VAL A 627 15.36 6.71 -4.92
C VAL A 627 15.96 8.11 -4.75
N ASP A 628 15.35 8.94 -3.92
CA ASP A 628 15.87 10.26 -3.53
C ASP A 628 16.86 10.19 -2.35
N GLY A 629 16.90 9.05 -1.65
CA GLY A 629 17.70 8.74 -0.48
C GLY A 629 17.30 9.50 0.79
N TRP A 630 16.06 9.99 0.86
CA TRP A 630 15.50 10.62 2.07
C TRP A 630 14.56 9.67 2.83
N GLY A 631 13.78 8.85 2.11
CA GLY A 631 12.82 7.91 2.70
C GLY A 631 11.53 7.84 1.91
N SER A 632 10.47 7.34 2.56
CA SER A 632 9.12 7.27 1.97
C SER A 632 8.13 8.16 2.72
N THR A 633 7.07 8.57 2.03
CA THR A 633 5.90 9.22 2.62
C THR A 633 4.94 8.18 3.22
N PRO A 634 3.93 8.58 4.02
CA PRO A 634 3.00 7.63 4.64
C PRO A 634 2.21 6.84 3.60
N THR A 635 2.02 5.56 3.90
CA THR A 635 1.24 4.62 3.08
C THR A 635 0.25 3.87 3.97
N SER A 636 -0.75 3.22 3.39
CA SER A 636 -1.74 2.43 4.16
C SER A 636 -1.15 1.16 4.79
N GLY A 637 -0.01 0.67 4.29
CA GLY A 637 0.71 -0.50 4.80
C GLY A 637 1.88 -0.16 5.74
N PRO A 638 2.45 -1.19 6.41
CA PRO A 638 3.60 -1.03 7.30
C PRO A 638 4.86 -0.55 6.54
N SER A 639 5.75 0.12 7.28
CA SER A 639 7.00 0.68 6.76
C SER A 639 8.19 0.19 7.57
N SER A 640 9.20 -0.37 6.90
CA SER A 640 10.46 -0.82 7.52
C SER A 640 11.30 0.35 8.05
N VAL A 641 11.32 1.46 7.32
CA VAL A 641 11.94 2.73 7.74
C VAL A 641 10.84 3.73 8.08
N PRO A 642 10.87 4.44 9.21
CA PRO A 642 9.80 5.38 9.55
C PRO A 642 9.56 6.42 8.44
N VAL A 643 8.29 6.62 8.10
CA VAL A 643 7.88 7.53 7.03
C VAL A 643 8.12 8.99 7.39
N LYS A 644 8.21 9.85 6.38
CA LYS A 644 8.47 11.29 6.49
C LYS A 644 7.26 12.08 6.00
N LEU A 645 7.06 13.28 6.54
CA LEU A 645 5.89 14.12 6.25
C LEU A 645 6.34 15.45 5.61
N PRO A 646 6.46 15.51 4.27
CA PRO A 646 6.87 16.72 3.59
C PRO A 646 5.70 17.70 3.40
N LEU A 647 5.99 18.99 3.58
CA LEU A 647 5.23 20.10 2.98
C LEU A 647 5.79 20.35 1.58
N VAL A 648 4.91 20.43 0.58
CA VAL A 648 5.29 20.53 -0.83
C VAL A 648 4.59 21.72 -1.49
N PHE A 649 5.34 22.49 -2.28
CA PHE A 649 4.84 23.51 -3.21
C PHE A 649 5.23 23.13 -4.64
N TYR A 650 4.30 23.30 -5.58
CA TYR A 650 4.52 22.98 -6.99
C TYR A 650 5.02 24.21 -7.75
N TYR A 651 6.24 24.14 -8.27
CA TYR A 651 6.82 25.18 -9.13
C TYR A 651 6.60 24.85 -10.62
N GLY A 652 6.59 23.57 -10.97
CA GLY A 652 6.29 23.06 -12.32
C GLY A 652 7.40 23.25 -13.36
N GLN A 653 8.48 23.93 -13.00
CA GLN A 653 9.62 24.22 -13.88
C GLN A 653 10.90 23.56 -13.37
N THR A 654 11.89 23.39 -14.25
CA THR A 654 13.15 22.67 -13.90
C THR A 654 14.26 23.59 -13.40
N SER A 655 14.18 24.88 -13.73
CA SER A 655 15.13 25.89 -13.28
C SER A 655 14.41 27.08 -12.63
N PRO A 656 14.92 27.58 -11.48
CA PRO A 656 14.42 28.80 -10.86
C PRO A 656 14.49 30.04 -11.77
N ASP A 657 15.38 30.05 -12.77
CA ASP A 657 15.54 31.16 -13.71
C ASP A 657 14.35 31.28 -14.70
N GLN A 658 13.49 30.26 -14.80
CA GLN A 658 12.34 30.27 -15.74
C GLN A 658 11.20 31.17 -15.27
N ASP A 659 10.96 31.27 -13.96
CA ASP A 659 10.01 32.19 -13.34
C ASP A 659 10.55 32.61 -11.95
N PRO A 660 11.53 33.52 -11.93
CA PRO A 660 12.26 33.85 -10.70
C PRO A 660 11.38 34.58 -9.68
N ASP A 661 10.35 35.31 -10.12
CA ASP A 661 9.41 35.98 -9.22
C ASP A 661 8.51 34.96 -8.51
N PHE A 662 7.96 33.99 -9.25
CA PHE A 662 7.18 32.92 -8.64
C PHE A 662 8.02 32.01 -7.75
N TYR A 663 9.26 31.71 -8.15
CA TYR A 663 10.19 30.96 -7.30
C TYR A 663 10.45 31.70 -5.97
N ARG A 664 10.65 33.03 -6.00
CA ARG A 664 10.78 33.86 -4.79
C ARG A 664 9.54 33.76 -3.91
N GLU A 665 8.35 33.88 -4.51
CA GLU A 665 7.08 33.75 -3.78
C GLU A 665 6.96 32.39 -3.06
N LEU A 666 7.19 31.29 -3.77
CA LEU A 666 7.11 29.94 -3.19
C LEU A 666 8.17 29.73 -2.10
N THR A 667 9.38 30.25 -2.31
CA THR A 667 10.47 30.18 -1.32
C THR A 667 10.09 30.94 -0.04
N SER A 668 9.50 32.14 -0.15
CA SER A 668 9.01 32.90 1.02
C SER A 668 7.88 32.17 1.76
N LYS A 669 6.94 31.54 1.03
CA LYS A 669 5.88 30.72 1.65
C LYS A 669 6.44 29.50 2.38
N LEU A 670 7.42 28.83 1.77
CA LEU A 670 8.12 27.71 2.39
C LEU A 670 8.86 28.16 3.66
N ALA A 671 9.57 29.28 3.60
CA ALA A 671 10.27 29.88 4.76
C ALA A 671 9.31 30.27 5.89
N GLY A 672 8.15 30.84 5.56
CA GLY A 672 7.10 31.14 6.54
C GLY A 672 6.58 29.88 7.25
N SER A 673 6.38 28.79 6.50
CA SER A 673 5.94 27.50 7.05
C SER A 673 7.01 26.85 7.93
N VAL A 674 8.28 26.95 7.52
CA VAL A 674 9.43 26.51 8.34
C VAL A 674 9.53 27.29 9.63
N SER A 675 9.41 28.63 9.57
CA SER A 675 9.44 29.51 10.73
C SER A 675 8.31 29.19 11.71
N ALA A 676 7.10 28.93 11.20
CA ALA A 676 5.97 28.48 12.02
C ALA A 676 6.30 27.17 12.74
N ARG A 677 6.85 26.17 12.03
CA ARG A 677 7.23 24.89 12.65
C ARG A 677 8.32 25.04 13.72
N LEU A 678 9.33 25.88 13.48
CA LEU A 678 10.38 26.19 14.47
C LEU A 678 9.82 26.91 15.71
N SER A 679 8.75 27.69 15.56
CA SER A 679 8.12 28.37 16.70
C SER A 679 7.29 27.44 17.59
N GLU A 680 6.73 26.37 17.01
CA GLU A 680 5.85 25.42 17.69
C GLU A 680 6.59 24.25 18.35
N ASP A 681 7.74 23.85 17.80
CA ASP A 681 8.45 22.64 18.22
C ASP A 681 9.89 22.94 18.64
N GLN A 682 10.16 22.83 19.94
CA GLN A 682 11.45 23.18 20.53
C GLN A 682 12.60 22.23 20.12
N ASP A 683 12.30 20.97 19.85
CA ASP A 683 13.29 19.97 19.43
C ASP A 683 13.72 20.25 17.98
N VAL A 684 12.77 20.56 17.10
CA VAL A 684 13.05 21.00 15.73
C VAL A 684 13.76 22.36 15.74
N LYS A 685 13.30 23.30 16.57
CA LYS A 685 13.87 24.64 16.72
C LYS A 685 15.37 24.60 17.01
N SER A 686 15.76 23.83 18.02
CA SER A 686 17.16 23.73 18.44
C SER A 686 18.02 22.87 17.52
N SER A 687 17.40 21.93 16.78
CA SER A 687 18.07 21.09 15.77
C SER A 687 18.47 21.88 14.52
N GLY A 688 17.74 22.95 14.20
CA GLY A 688 18.05 23.85 13.09
C GLY A 688 17.53 23.38 11.73
N VAL A 689 17.98 24.07 10.68
CA VAL A 689 17.50 23.90 9.30
C VAL A 689 18.67 23.57 8.37
N ILE A 690 18.46 22.63 7.43
CA ILE A 690 19.42 22.30 6.37
C ILE A 690 18.73 22.52 5.03
N ILE A 691 19.26 23.42 4.20
CA ILE A 691 18.68 23.82 2.91
C ILE A 691 19.58 23.32 1.79
N ASP A 692 19.07 22.40 0.96
CA ASP A 692 19.70 21.98 -0.28
C ASP A 692 19.35 22.99 -1.39
N GLY A 693 20.35 23.78 -1.79
CA GLY A 693 20.18 24.88 -2.73
C GLY A 693 20.20 24.46 -4.20
N MET A 694 19.69 25.34 -5.06
CA MET A 694 19.76 25.19 -6.51
C MET A 694 21.22 25.18 -7.04
N GLY A 695 21.40 24.68 -8.26
CA GLY A 695 22.70 24.76 -8.95
C GLY A 695 23.02 26.22 -9.32
N LEU A 696 23.99 26.82 -8.64
CA LEU A 696 24.41 28.20 -8.90
C LEU A 696 25.55 28.23 -9.92
N THR A 697 25.33 28.91 -11.03
CA THR A 697 26.41 29.17 -12.00
C THR A 697 27.17 30.43 -11.61
N GLU A 698 28.50 30.43 -11.81
CA GLU A 698 29.38 31.53 -11.35
C GLU A 698 29.03 32.90 -11.97
N GLN A 699 28.38 32.89 -13.13
CA GLN A 699 28.08 34.09 -13.93
C GLN A 699 26.62 34.56 -13.81
N SER A 700 25.73 33.76 -13.21
CA SER A 700 24.31 34.10 -13.14
C SER A 700 24.04 35.12 -12.05
N LYS A 701 23.83 36.38 -12.43
CA LYS A 701 23.44 37.44 -11.47
C LYS A 701 22.11 37.12 -10.80
N ASP A 702 21.12 36.72 -11.57
CA ASP A 702 19.79 36.37 -11.07
C ASP A 702 19.87 35.20 -10.08
N GLY A 703 20.73 34.21 -10.37
CA GLY A 703 20.99 33.10 -9.45
C GLY A 703 21.57 33.53 -8.12
N HIS A 704 22.48 34.53 -8.10
CA HIS A 704 23.02 35.08 -6.86
C HIS A 704 21.95 35.89 -6.08
N GLU A 705 21.04 36.58 -6.77
CA GLU A 705 19.90 37.26 -6.13
C GLU A 705 18.90 36.27 -5.53
N LEU A 706 18.62 35.16 -6.22
CA LEU A 706 17.78 34.08 -5.68
C LEU A 706 18.40 33.41 -4.45
N VAL A 707 19.72 33.18 -4.45
CA VAL A 707 20.43 32.71 -3.26
C VAL A 707 20.33 33.72 -2.12
N ALA A 708 20.45 35.02 -2.42
CA ALA A 708 20.30 36.05 -1.40
C ALA A 708 18.89 36.10 -0.82
N HIS A 709 17.87 35.90 -1.65
CA HIS A 709 16.48 35.76 -1.22
C HIS A 709 16.31 34.60 -0.23
N ILE A 710 16.86 33.42 -0.55
CA ILE A 710 16.84 32.25 0.36
C ILE A 710 17.55 32.57 1.68
N VAL A 711 18.70 33.24 1.63
CA VAL A 711 19.48 33.62 2.83
C VAL A 711 18.65 34.52 3.76
N ASP A 712 17.94 35.49 3.20
CA ASP A 712 17.11 36.43 3.96
C ASP A 712 15.86 35.75 4.54
N GLU A 713 15.06 35.11 3.70
CA GLU A 713 13.78 34.47 4.07
C GLU A 713 13.96 33.37 5.13
N PHE A 714 14.98 32.53 5.00
CA PHE A 714 15.29 31.50 5.99
C PHE A 714 16.24 31.97 7.10
N SER A 715 16.64 33.24 7.09
CA SER A 715 17.55 33.82 8.09
C SER A 715 18.84 32.99 8.29
N VAL A 716 19.42 32.55 7.17
CA VAL A 716 20.57 31.62 7.13
C VAL A 716 21.78 32.23 7.82
N ASN A 717 22.35 31.53 8.81
CA ASN A 717 23.56 31.94 9.51
C ASN A 717 24.82 31.17 9.06
N VAL A 718 24.68 30.07 8.31
CA VAL A 718 25.81 29.31 7.76
C VAL A 718 25.57 29.02 6.28
N ILE A 719 26.48 29.48 5.41
CA ILE A 719 26.46 29.22 3.98
C ILE A 719 27.63 28.31 3.64
N ILE A 720 27.37 27.09 3.19
CA ILE A 720 28.40 26.15 2.75
C ILE A 720 28.49 26.21 1.23
N VAL A 721 29.67 26.56 0.71
CA VAL A 721 29.90 26.68 -0.73
C VAL A 721 30.74 25.50 -1.22
N VAL A 722 30.16 24.67 -2.08
CA VAL A 722 30.78 23.43 -2.55
C VAL A 722 31.39 23.62 -3.94
N GLY A 723 32.71 23.42 -4.05
CA GLY A 723 33.39 23.20 -5.32
C GLY A 723 33.54 24.42 -6.25
N SER A 724 33.34 25.65 -5.76
CA SER A 724 33.63 26.87 -6.54
C SER A 724 34.24 27.99 -5.66
N PRO A 725 35.54 28.29 -5.82
CA PRO A 725 36.18 29.41 -5.17
C PRO A 725 35.62 30.78 -5.60
N ALA A 726 35.12 30.88 -6.84
CA ALA A 726 34.52 32.11 -7.36
C ALA A 726 33.21 32.44 -6.64
N ILE A 727 32.28 31.48 -6.54
CA ILE A 727 31.05 31.62 -5.77
C ILE A 727 31.37 31.88 -4.30
N SER A 728 32.38 31.19 -3.75
CA SER A 728 32.81 31.39 -2.36
C SER A 728 33.25 32.83 -2.09
N SER A 729 34.05 33.39 -2.99
CA SER A 729 34.55 34.76 -2.88
C SER A 729 33.41 35.77 -2.99
N GLU A 730 32.47 35.54 -3.90
CA GLU A 730 31.32 36.44 -4.11
C GLU A 730 30.37 36.43 -2.90
N LEU A 731 29.99 35.25 -2.40
CA LEU A 731 29.11 35.14 -1.23
C LEU A 731 29.80 35.63 0.05
N SER A 732 31.11 35.41 0.19
CA SER A 732 31.88 35.98 1.32
C SER A 732 31.91 37.51 1.27
N ARG A 733 32.06 38.09 0.06
CA ARG A 733 32.00 39.54 -0.15
C ARG A 733 30.62 40.11 0.17
N ARG A 734 29.55 39.39 -0.17
CA ARG A 734 28.16 39.82 0.02
C ARG A 734 27.67 39.68 1.46
N PHE A 735 27.99 38.57 2.13
CA PHE A 735 27.41 38.21 3.43
C PHE A 735 28.38 38.22 4.61
N GLY A 736 29.70 38.29 4.37
CA GLY A 736 30.70 38.12 5.44
C GLY A 736 30.68 39.19 6.54
N THR A 737 30.04 40.35 6.30
CA THR A 737 29.81 41.40 7.29
C THR A 737 28.35 41.55 7.71
N GLU A 738 27.46 40.79 7.10
CA GLU A 738 26.03 40.88 7.33
C GLU A 738 25.60 40.05 8.55
N ARG A 739 24.41 40.38 9.05
CA ARG A 739 23.77 39.64 10.13
C ARG A 739 22.40 39.16 9.69
N THR A 740 21.97 38.04 10.24
CA THR A 740 20.62 37.53 10.05
C THR A 740 19.57 38.46 10.65
N SER A 741 18.31 38.27 10.30
CA SER A 741 17.16 38.93 10.96
C SER A 741 17.13 38.73 12.49
N LEU A 742 17.77 37.65 12.98
CA LEU A 742 17.91 37.31 14.39
C LEU A 742 19.18 37.91 15.04
N GLY A 743 19.97 38.69 14.29
CA GLY A 743 21.15 39.39 14.78
C GLY A 743 22.43 38.53 14.84
N GLU A 744 22.43 37.33 14.26
CA GLU A 744 23.58 36.42 14.23
C GLU A 744 24.51 36.74 13.05
N PRO A 745 25.85 36.59 13.18
CA PRO A 745 26.76 36.74 12.05
C PRO A 745 26.55 35.61 11.02
N ILE A 746 26.67 35.94 9.73
CA ILE A 746 26.60 34.95 8.64
C ILE A 746 28.01 34.42 8.35
N SER A 747 28.19 33.10 8.44
CA SER A 747 29.45 32.42 8.16
C SER A 747 29.44 31.78 6.78
N VAL A 748 30.38 32.14 5.91
CA VAL A 748 30.56 31.51 4.59
C VAL A 748 31.72 30.52 4.66
N VAL A 749 31.43 29.25 4.41
CA VAL A 749 32.38 28.13 4.57
C VAL A 749 32.62 27.47 3.19
N PRO A 750 33.77 27.71 2.55
CA PRO A 750 34.12 27.02 1.32
C PRO A 750 34.55 25.58 1.60
N ILE A 751 34.09 24.64 0.78
CA ILE A 751 34.55 23.24 0.79
C ILE A 751 34.86 22.78 -0.63
N ASP A 752 35.85 21.89 -0.74
CA ASP A 752 36.23 21.30 -2.02
C ASP A 752 35.20 20.28 -2.50
N LYS A 753 35.04 20.18 -3.83
CA LYS A 753 34.25 19.13 -4.45
C LYS A 753 34.95 17.79 -4.24
N SER A 754 34.20 16.76 -3.80
CA SER A 754 34.72 15.40 -3.78
C SER A 754 34.97 14.87 -5.20
N ASP A 755 36.12 14.23 -5.39
CA ASP A 755 36.53 13.55 -6.62
C ASP A 755 35.62 12.34 -6.98
N GLY A 756 34.83 11.86 -6.03
CA GLY A 756 33.84 10.79 -6.23
C GLY A 756 32.52 11.27 -6.85
N VAL A 757 32.31 12.59 -6.99
CA VAL A 757 31.07 13.13 -7.55
C VAL A 757 31.07 12.97 -9.08
N VAL A 758 30.07 12.26 -9.57
CA VAL A 758 29.89 11.96 -10.99
C VAL A 758 28.94 12.96 -11.63
N VAL A 759 29.27 13.43 -12.84
CA VAL A 759 28.37 14.26 -13.65
C VAL A 759 27.18 13.42 -14.13
N ARG A 760 25.98 13.99 -14.02
CA ARG A 760 24.74 13.31 -14.39
C ARG A 760 24.26 13.86 -15.71
N ASP A 761 24.33 13.05 -16.75
CA ASP A 761 23.76 13.40 -18.05
C ASP A 761 22.21 13.46 -17.99
N GLU A 762 21.61 14.14 -18.96
CA GLU A 762 20.15 14.32 -19.02
C GLU A 762 19.40 12.99 -19.15
N ALA A 763 19.99 11.99 -19.81
CA ALA A 763 19.36 10.67 -19.92
C ALA A 763 19.25 10.02 -18.54
N PHE A 764 20.31 10.01 -17.74
CA PHE A 764 20.30 9.54 -16.37
C PHE A 764 19.30 10.30 -15.52
N LEU A 765 19.28 11.64 -15.61
CA LEU A 765 18.33 12.47 -14.86
C LEU A 765 16.88 12.22 -15.28
N GLN A 766 16.62 11.95 -16.55
CA GLN A 766 15.28 11.55 -17.02
C GLN A 766 14.86 10.23 -16.35
N HIS A 767 15.72 9.21 -16.33
CA HIS A 767 15.41 7.93 -15.67
C HIS A 767 15.17 8.10 -14.16
N VAL A 768 15.94 8.94 -13.48
CA VAL A 768 15.73 9.24 -12.05
C VAL A 768 14.35 9.88 -11.82
N ARG A 769 13.96 10.83 -12.68
CA ARG A 769 12.63 11.48 -12.59
C ARG A 769 11.50 10.49 -12.86
N GLU A 770 11.64 9.64 -13.87
CA GLU A 770 10.67 8.58 -14.17
C GLU A 770 10.57 7.56 -13.03
N ALA A 771 11.68 7.21 -12.39
CA ALA A 771 11.71 6.32 -11.23
C ALA A 771 10.97 6.93 -10.03
N ALA A 772 11.20 8.22 -9.73
CA ALA A 772 10.49 8.92 -8.66
C ALA A 772 8.97 8.99 -8.90
N ILE A 773 8.54 9.25 -10.15
CA ILE A 773 7.12 9.23 -10.52
C ILE A 773 6.53 7.83 -10.32
N LYS A 774 7.23 6.78 -10.78
CA LYS A 774 6.77 5.39 -10.62
C LYS A 774 6.67 4.99 -9.15
N GLU A 775 7.68 5.31 -8.34
CA GLU A 775 7.70 5.02 -6.91
C GLU A 775 6.55 5.72 -6.18
N TYR A 776 6.22 6.96 -6.55
CA TYR A 776 5.10 7.68 -5.94
C TYR A 776 3.75 6.95 -6.09
N PHE A 777 3.49 6.38 -7.28
CA PHE A 777 2.21 5.69 -7.54
C PHE A 777 2.24 4.20 -7.17
N TYR A 778 3.35 3.51 -7.44
CA TYR A 778 3.46 2.04 -7.37
C TYR A 778 4.38 1.55 -6.25
N GLY A 779 5.04 2.43 -5.52
CA GLY A 779 6.01 2.08 -4.49
C GLY A 779 7.29 1.45 -5.03
N ASP A 780 8.00 0.73 -4.17
CA ASP A 780 9.27 0.05 -4.48
C ASP A 780 9.13 -1.49 -4.33
N SER A 781 10.24 -2.22 -4.48
CA SER A 781 10.26 -3.68 -4.33
C SER A 781 10.00 -4.17 -2.91
N ARG A 782 10.20 -3.31 -1.90
CA ARG A 782 9.95 -3.60 -0.49
C ARG A 782 8.53 -3.22 -0.08
N ARG A 783 7.88 -2.34 -0.85
CA ARG A 783 6.52 -1.85 -0.65
C ARG A 783 5.86 -1.54 -1.98
N THR A 784 5.10 -2.49 -2.50
CA THR A 784 4.26 -2.26 -3.67
C THR A 784 2.97 -1.53 -3.27
N LEU A 785 2.65 -0.47 -4.01
CA LEU A 785 1.43 0.31 -3.87
C LEU A 785 0.47 0.00 -5.03
N SER A 786 -0.83 0.13 -4.77
CA SER A 786 -1.89 -0.14 -5.73
C SER A 786 -2.65 1.15 -6.04
N PRO A 787 -2.20 1.96 -7.01
CA PRO A 787 -2.88 3.19 -7.40
C PRO A 787 -4.18 2.85 -8.14
N LEU A 788 -5.16 3.76 -8.10
CA LEU A 788 -6.46 3.58 -8.75
C LEU A 788 -6.58 4.44 -10.01
N ILE A 789 -7.10 3.87 -11.09
CA ILE A 789 -7.54 4.63 -12.26
C ILE A 789 -9.01 5.03 -12.07
N GLN A 790 -9.28 6.33 -12.11
CA GLN A 790 -10.62 6.89 -12.08
C GLN A 790 -10.93 7.63 -13.38
N GLN A 791 -12.16 7.51 -13.87
CA GLN A 791 -12.63 8.24 -15.04
C GLN A 791 -13.59 9.36 -14.63
N VAL A 792 -13.26 10.59 -15.00
CA VAL A 792 -13.94 11.81 -14.54
C VAL A 792 -14.44 12.62 -15.74
N ASP A 793 -15.57 13.31 -15.59
CA ASP A 793 -16.06 14.30 -16.55
C ASP A 793 -15.19 15.56 -16.53
N PHE A 794 -14.97 16.18 -17.70
CA PHE A 794 -14.25 17.46 -17.78
C PHE A 794 -14.87 18.53 -16.88
N ASP A 795 -16.19 18.52 -16.73
CA ASP A 795 -16.93 19.50 -15.94
C ASP A 795 -16.68 19.37 -14.42
N ASN A 796 -16.12 18.23 -13.98
CA ASN A 796 -15.80 17.96 -12.57
C ASN A 796 -14.34 18.26 -12.22
N VAL A 797 -13.51 18.65 -13.19
CA VAL A 797 -12.10 19.00 -12.96
C VAL A 797 -11.82 20.44 -13.39
N ILE A 798 -10.91 21.08 -12.66
CA ILE A 798 -10.40 22.40 -13.03
C ILE A 798 -8.89 22.25 -13.20
N VAL A 799 -8.45 22.24 -14.46
CA VAL A 799 -7.04 22.14 -14.80
C VAL A 799 -6.51 23.53 -15.11
N TYR A 800 -5.36 23.84 -14.54
CA TYR A 800 -4.61 25.05 -14.83
C TYR A 800 -3.29 24.69 -15.51
N HIS A 801 -2.87 25.52 -16.46
CA HIS A 801 -1.60 25.42 -17.14
C HIS A 801 -0.83 26.74 -17.02
N THR A 802 0.49 26.69 -16.96
CA THR A 802 1.33 27.89 -16.94
C THR A 802 1.26 28.56 -18.31
N SER A 803 0.83 29.82 -18.38
CA SER A 803 0.71 30.53 -19.65
C SER A 803 2.07 30.60 -20.38
N ASP A 804 2.09 30.24 -21.66
CA ASP A 804 3.25 30.50 -22.53
C ASP A 804 3.52 32.00 -22.58
N GLU A 805 4.79 32.39 -22.73
CA GLU A 805 5.34 33.77 -22.75
C GLU A 805 4.63 34.76 -23.71
N HIS A 806 3.62 34.32 -24.48
CA HIS A 806 2.88 35.11 -25.47
C HIS A 806 1.42 35.37 -25.06
N SER A 807 1.03 34.96 -23.85
CA SER A 807 -0.31 35.15 -23.28
C SER A 807 -0.27 36.22 -22.17
N TYR A 808 -1.36 36.98 -22.00
CA TYR A 808 -1.49 38.15 -21.13
C TYR A 808 -0.64 38.11 -19.83
N PRO A 809 0.25 39.10 -19.60
CA PRO A 809 1.28 39.08 -18.55
C PRO A 809 0.77 39.17 -17.10
N ASP A 810 -0.55 39.29 -16.89
CA ASP A 810 -1.14 39.53 -15.56
C ASP A 810 -1.71 38.27 -14.89
N GLN A 811 -1.74 37.10 -15.56
CA GLN A 811 -2.23 35.84 -14.97
C GLN A 811 -1.22 34.73 -15.23
N GLY A 812 -0.42 34.38 -14.22
CA GLY A 812 0.68 33.40 -14.36
C GLY A 812 0.24 31.96 -14.65
N ILE A 813 -1.07 31.68 -14.54
CA ILE A 813 -1.69 30.43 -14.99
C ILE A 813 -3.03 30.71 -15.68
N THR A 814 -3.39 29.87 -16.65
CA THR A 814 -4.67 29.92 -17.34
C THR A 814 -5.43 28.62 -17.14
N ARG A 815 -6.76 28.71 -17.09
CA ARG A 815 -7.62 27.52 -17.03
C ARG A 815 -7.66 26.87 -18.42
N GLU A 816 -7.46 25.56 -18.46
CA GLU A 816 -7.51 24.76 -19.69
C GLU A 816 -8.47 23.59 -19.51
N ASP A 817 -9.29 23.31 -20.53
CA ASP A 817 -10.08 22.07 -20.55
C ASP A 817 -9.13 20.89 -20.83
N PRO A 818 -9.35 19.71 -20.23
CA PRO A 818 -8.50 18.55 -20.50
C PRO A 818 -8.43 18.22 -22.00
N CYS A 819 -7.22 18.00 -22.51
CA CYS A 819 -6.97 17.80 -23.94
C CYS A 819 -6.00 16.63 -24.20
N THR A 820 -6.01 16.06 -25.40
CA THR A 820 -5.18 14.91 -25.79
C THR A 820 -3.69 15.11 -25.50
N PRO A 821 -3.09 16.30 -25.70
CA PRO A 821 -1.70 16.56 -25.30
C PRO A 821 -1.38 16.32 -23.81
N MET A 822 -2.37 16.39 -22.92
CA MET A 822 -2.19 16.13 -21.48
C MET A 822 -2.02 14.64 -21.16
N GLN A 823 -2.17 13.74 -22.12
CA GLN A 823 -1.90 12.32 -21.90
C GLN A 823 -0.45 12.14 -21.43
N HIS A 824 -0.29 11.31 -20.39
CA HIS A 824 0.97 11.04 -19.70
C HIS A 824 1.54 12.21 -18.88
N TRP A 825 0.80 13.29 -18.68
CA TRP A 825 1.20 14.36 -17.77
C TRP A 825 0.98 13.94 -16.31
N THR A 826 1.78 14.54 -15.44
CA THR A 826 1.55 14.49 -13.99
C THR A 826 1.00 15.83 -13.54
N LEU A 827 -0.15 15.82 -12.88
CA LEU A 827 -0.86 17.00 -12.39
C LEU A 827 -0.69 17.11 -10.87
N ALA A 828 -0.32 18.30 -10.38
CA ALA A 828 -0.33 18.59 -8.95
C ALA A 828 -1.76 18.93 -8.50
N VAL A 829 -2.24 18.27 -7.46
CA VAL A 829 -3.51 18.60 -6.82
C VAL A 829 -3.25 19.64 -5.74
N MET A 830 -3.73 20.86 -5.98
CA MET A 830 -3.48 22.00 -5.12
C MET A 830 -4.47 22.02 -3.95
N ASN A 831 -3.97 22.32 -2.74
CA ASN A 831 -4.79 22.53 -1.54
C ASN A 831 -5.47 23.91 -1.58
N ALA A 832 -6.42 24.06 -2.49
CA ALA A 832 -7.17 25.29 -2.72
C ALA A 832 -8.63 24.97 -3.05
N ALA A 833 -9.53 25.91 -2.76
CA ALA A 833 -10.94 25.76 -3.11
C ALA A 833 -11.16 26.04 -4.61
N PRO A 834 -12.14 25.39 -5.26
CA PRO A 834 -12.45 25.62 -6.68
C PRO A 834 -12.82 27.06 -7.08
N LYS A 835 -13.08 27.92 -6.09
CA LYS A 835 -13.46 29.34 -6.27
C LYS A 835 -12.32 30.31 -5.96
N ASP A 836 -11.19 29.80 -5.49
CA ASP A 836 -10.03 30.64 -5.19
C ASP A 836 -9.48 31.25 -6.48
N ALA A 837 -8.87 32.43 -6.35
CA ALA A 837 -8.27 33.11 -7.49
C ALA A 837 -7.09 32.27 -8.05
N PRO A 838 -6.83 32.28 -9.37
CA PRO A 838 -5.79 31.46 -9.97
C PRO A 838 -4.41 31.62 -9.30
N ASP A 839 -3.98 32.84 -8.97
CA ASP A 839 -2.69 33.06 -8.30
C ASP A 839 -2.63 32.44 -6.89
N VAL A 840 -3.77 32.39 -6.19
CA VAL A 840 -3.87 31.70 -4.89
C VAL A 840 -3.75 30.18 -5.07
N VAL A 841 -4.42 29.62 -6.08
CA VAL A 841 -4.32 28.19 -6.43
C VAL A 841 -2.90 27.83 -6.83
N ARG A 842 -2.26 28.64 -7.69
CA ARG A 842 -0.89 28.45 -8.18
C ARG A 842 0.11 28.30 -7.04
N ALA A 843 -0.06 29.12 -6.00
CA ALA A 843 0.88 29.23 -4.91
C ALA A 843 0.42 28.51 -3.62
N ALA A 844 -0.59 27.63 -3.71
CA ALA A 844 -1.04 26.77 -2.62
C ALA A 844 -0.10 25.57 -2.42
N SER A 845 -0.20 24.91 -1.26
CA SER A 845 0.52 23.67 -1.01
C SER A 845 -0.08 22.52 -1.83
N VAL A 846 0.70 21.50 -2.12
CA VAL A 846 0.26 20.30 -2.85
C VAL A 846 -0.34 19.28 -1.89
N MET A 847 -1.50 18.72 -2.24
CA MET A 847 -2.11 17.58 -1.54
C MET A 847 -1.57 16.24 -2.04
N GLY A 848 -1.30 16.15 -3.34
CA GLY A 848 -0.76 14.97 -3.99
C GLY A 848 -0.65 15.17 -5.50
N PHE A 849 -0.33 14.09 -6.22
CA PHE A 849 -0.18 14.11 -7.67
C PHE A 849 -1.11 13.10 -8.34
N LEU A 850 -1.56 13.43 -9.54
CA LEU A 850 -2.35 12.57 -10.42
C LEU A 850 -1.59 12.33 -11.72
N TYR A 851 -1.74 11.17 -12.32
CA TYR A 851 -1.18 10.88 -13.63
C TYR A 851 -2.29 10.70 -14.67
N VAL A 852 -2.22 11.44 -15.78
CA VAL A 852 -3.22 11.38 -16.85
C VAL A 852 -2.93 10.17 -17.73
N SER A 853 -3.73 9.12 -17.57
CA SER A 853 -3.57 7.89 -18.37
C SER A 853 -4.18 7.98 -19.76
N ASP A 854 -5.27 8.74 -19.93
CA ASP A 854 -6.04 8.83 -21.16
C ASP A 854 -6.95 10.07 -21.13
N VAL A 855 -7.22 10.65 -22.30
CA VAL A 855 -8.12 11.80 -22.47
C VAL A 855 -9.00 11.54 -23.68
N ASP A 856 -10.31 11.50 -23.47
CA ASP A 856 -11.33 11.30 -24.50
C ASP A 856 -12.10 12.63 -24.67
N GLU A 857 -11.65 13.44 -25.63
CA GLU A 857 -12.24 14.75 -25.94
C GLU A 857 -13.67 14.61 -26.50
N GLU A 858 -13.96 13.55 -27.26
CA GLU A 858 -15.29 13.31 -27.84
C GLU A 858 -16.33 13.04 -26.75
N ARG A 859 -15.96 12.26 -25.74
CA ARG A 859 -16.82 11.95 -24.59
C ARG A 859 -16.70 12.96 -23.45
N ARG A 860 -15.77 13.92 -23.54
CA ARG A 860 -15.40 14.86 -22.46
C ARG A 860 -15.06 14.14 -21.15
N LYS A 861 -14.24 13.09 -21.24
CA LYS A 861 -13.81 12.25 -20.11
C LYS A 861 -12.30 12.20 -20.01
N ILE A 862 -11.76 12.30 -18.80
CA ILE A 862 -10.34 12.12 -18.49
C ILE A 862 -10.16 10.91 -17.58
N LYS A 863 -9.14 10.08 -17.82
CA LYS A 863 -8.76 8.98 -16.92
C LYS A 863 -7.50 9.34 -16.15
N LEU A 864 -7.63 9.39 -14.83
CA LEU A 864 -6.62 9.82 -13.89
C LEU A 864 -6.21 8.65 -13.01
N LEU A 865 -4.92 8.36 -12.96
CA LEU A 865 -4.31 7.48 -11.97
C LEU A 865 -4.05 8.29 -10.70
N ALA A 866 -4.66 7.87 -9.58
CA ALA A 866 -4.55 8.49 -8.27
C ALA A 866 -3.87 7.54 -7.28
N PRO A 867 -3.07 8.06 -6.33
CA PRO A 867 -2.48 7.26 -5.27
C PRO A 867 -3.52 6.77 -4.24
N GLU A 868 -4.66 7.46 -4.11
CA GLU A 868 -5.75 7.09 -3.22
C GLU A 868 -7.13 7.58 -3.73
N ASN A 869 -8.22 7.04 -3.19
CA ASN A 869 -9.58 7.31 -3.67
C ASN A 869 -10.04 8.76 -3.47
N ASN A 870 -9.62 9.42 -2.39
CA ASN A 870 -10.17 10.70 -1.95
C ASN A 870 -9.46 11.92 -2.53
N LEU A 871 -8.46 11.73 -3.40
CA LEU A 871 -7.66 12.83 -3.95
C LEU A 871 -8.33 13.53 -5.15
N ILE A 872 -9.28 12.87 -5.83
CA ILE A 872 -9.99 13.37 -7.02
C ILE A 872 -11.32 14.02 -6.64
#